data_AF-A0A6L7W4C9-F1
#
_entry.id   AF-A0A6L7W4C9-F1
#
_cell.length_a   1.000
_cell.length_b   1.000
_cell.length_c   1.000
_cell.angle_alpha   90.00
_cell.angle_beta   90.00
_cell.angle_gamma   90.00
#
_symmetry.space_group_name_H-M   'P 1'
#
loop_
_entity.id
_entity.type
_entity.pdbx_description
1 polymer ?
#
loop_
_entity_poly.entity_id
_entity_poly.type
_entity_poly.pdbx_seq_one_letter_code
_entity_poly.pdbx_strand_id
1 'polypeptide(L)'
;MSLSVKAPWHKISWDAFVQKGLPELLADRVSLAGYRVVSMDEYTCELHLAIQGGQEVVYKDIPQPDEWGRFKVDGFFRTVVPAPTDVDLARAEIRCVGEQLRDYIAKRLENMPEMLGDAVETWMPLGDWIHAFFTEEPTSQYLQATNLQDMYVHLRRVTLIPIIGEVDEGVENYYHPSHDGRVCPYCTPEGPNLARILEVAQGATIRDGKLVIEDDAPEKRLGIGASVVPFLEHNDTNRVLMGVNMMRQWIGAPSPDMQRDEQGVWHAYHAQYDGKVLELEPALVQTGCEPSDPHFWTGYNLLTAFMAWNGDTHEDAVVISESAANRMMLPNRVAPGDKLSNRHGFKGVVSRIVRDEQMPKLSDGTPVELIVSVCGLPSRLNIGQLRESVAGRIAKAEGEPVIIPSLNAPKDDEIRARLKALELVEDGMETLTVNGETLPRRTTVGWVYWGRTLHLAADKIHMGVKPGQRDQGLGETEFLALREAGAFGVIDDLFNTCAVDRDDADTLADRVVAGPVAPTTPSPQFDALIGHLSKGGVAVALDERGTEFSLKRGGDVALARPVPHPWLPGHSLTHVSGRDVPRALLEANDRLAEMIANGAPDVLVDRAVETLSERVRAFCELLRLQFQARALFSGRSVTVPAPELRYDQVGVPEEMAWTLFGPFAAREVGAEEVNRRSKKAEEALDAAMAELWTVVLRNPAFSPMAFVACRPVRVADDAVRVSVAICKMMNMDFDGDQVAIFVPVTEEGQRSAEEHLSAVAHLNRDPGLIAREKVHPMHDALFGLAYMSMTDEGLQEIAGIVGDEVERKGLFVDKYQVMDWMADAMARDGAKAALDLAARLWDRGFDAARKTGASMSAFIGSSLDWPDPPEGDDPDVWRDYPDEVSAVLAQLRGYDDDDLGIPALLVECGARANWQQVRLYVAPQGVTRNDQGGFTPLKHGFREGLTPEELFARAIGARWGLANALAEMLAIQSDLETQSAPGGYGVLARARRSEKPGVVFARAAQKGERDPLTDEYSRLFVGLPVEV
;
A
#
# COMPACT_ATOMS: atom_id res chain seq x y z
N MET A 1 35.81 4.50 2.50
CA MET A 1 35.86 4.65 1.02
C MET A 1 34.45 5.01 0.59
N SER A 2 34.25 6.08 -0.18
CA SER A 2 32.91 6.46 -0.64
C SER A 2 32.32 5.41 -1.57
N LEU A 3 31.01 5.17 -1.46
CA LEU A 3 30.30 4.23 -2.31
C LEU A 3 30.37 4.62 -3.80
N SER A 4 30.64 3.67 -4.69
CA SER A 4 30.42 3.90 -6.12
C SER A 4 28.94 3.73 -6.44
N VAL A 5 28.27 4.86 -6.64
CA VAL A 5 26.84 4.95 -6.97
C VAL A 5 26.56 4.90 -8.49
N LYS A 6 27.61 4.87 -9.31
CA LYS A 6 27.50 4.85 -10.78
C LYS A 6 26.97 3.50 -11.29
N ALA A 7 26.23 3.56 -12.41
CA ALA A 7 25.74 2.42 -13.18
C ALA A 7 26.35 2.45 -14.60
N PRO A 8 27.67 2.19 -14.75
CA PRO A 8 28.40 2.46 -15.99
C PRO A 8 27.92 1.62 -17.18
N TRP A 9 27.27 0.48 -16.93
CA TRP A 9 26.78 -0.43 -17.96
C TRP A 9 25.77 0.22 -18.92
N HIS A 10 25.01 1.23 -18.47
CA HIS A 10 24.08 1.96 -19.34
C HIS A 10 24.82 2.67 -20.47
N LYS A 11 25.85 3.45 -20.11
CA LYS A 11 26.68 4.18 -21.08
C LYS A 11 27.49 3.24 -21.95
N ILE A 12 28.11 2.22 -21.34
CA ILE A 12 28.92 1.22 -22.06
C ILE A 12 28.07 0.47 -23.10
N SER A 13 26.86 0.02 -22.72
CA SER A 13 25.94 -0.68 -23.63
C SER A 13 25.46 0.23 -24.76
N TRP A 14 25.07 1.48 -24.45
CA TRP A 14 24.66 2.45 -25.46
C TRP A 14 25.80 2.76 -26.44
N ASP A 15 27.02 3.01 -25.94
CA ASP A 15 28.19 3.29 -26.77
C ASP A 15 28.50 2.11 -27.70
N ALA A 16 28.49 0.88 -27.18
CA ALA A 16 28.72 -0.32 -27.96
C ALA A 16 27.65 -0.50 -29.06
N PHE A 17 26.38 -0.23 -28.73
CA PHE A 17 25.30 -0.26 -29.70
C PHE A 17 25.47 0.80 -30.78
N VAL A 18 25.60 2.08 -30.41
CA VAL A 18 25.62 3.17 -31.39
C VAL A 18 26.90 3.15 -32.23
N GLN A 19 28.06 2.81 -31.67
CA GLN A 19 29.32 2.80 -32.43
C GLN A 19 29.50 1.57 -33.32
N LYS A 20 28.91 0.43 -32.95
CA LYS A 20 29.15 -0.86 -33.62
C LYS A 20 27.86 -1.61 -33.96
N GLY A 21 27.00 -1.83 -32.98
CA GLY A 21 25.80 -2.65 -33.16
C GLY A 21 24.81 -2.10 -34.18
N LEU A 22 24.57 -0.80 -34.18
CA LEU A 22 23.67 -0.12 -35.10
C LEU A 22 24.25 -0.11 -36.53
N PRO A 23 25.51 0.30 -36.80
CA PRO A 23 26.11 0.18 -38.12
C PRO A 23 26.06 -1.23 -38.70
N GLU A 24 26.34 -2.26 -37.89
CA GLU A 24 26.25 -3.67 -38.31
C GLU A 24 24.83 -4.04 -38.70
N LEU A 25 23.83 -3.64 -37.89
CA LEU A 25 22.42 -3.90 -38.15
C LEU A 25 21.92 -3.19 -39.42
N LEU A 26 22.42 -1.98 -39.68
CA LEU A 26 22.05 -1.17 -40.84
C LEU A 26 22.72 -1.65 -42.14
N ALA A 27 23.93 -2.21 -42.06
CA ALA A 27 24.68 -2.69 -43.23
C ALA A 27 23.92 -3.77 -44.01
N ASP A 28 23.03 -4.51 -43.35
CA ASP A 28 22.18 -5.55 -43.96
C ASP A 28 21.02 -4.98 -44.79
N ARG A 29 20.76 -3.67 -44.74
CA ARG A 29 19.63 -3.00 -45.41
C ARG A 29 20.02 -1.74 -46.18
N VAL A 30 21.18 -1.16 -45.87
CA VAL A 30 21.69 0.09 -46.44
C VAL A 30 23.14 -0.08 -46.89
N SER A 31 23.46 0.36 -48.11
CA SER A 31 24.83 0.38 -48.63
C SER A 31 25.66 1.50 -47.98
N LEU A 32 26.01 1.34 -46.71
CA LEU A 32 26.76 2.32 -45.93
C LEU A 32 28.17 2.54 -46.51
N ALA A 33 28.45 3.77 -46.93
CA ALA A 33 29.77 4.26 -47.32
C ALA A 33 30.51 4.94 -46.15
N GLY A 34 29.77 5.40 -45.13
CA GLY A 34 30.33 6.00 -43.92
C GLY A 34 29.27 6.12 -42.83
N TYR A 35 29.72 6.15 -41.58
CA TYR A 35 28.89 6.30 -40.39
C TYR A 35 29.65 7.11 -39.35
N ARG A 36 29.03 8.13 -38.76
CA ARG A 36 29.59 8.87 -37.63
C ARG A 36 28.49 9.27 -36.65
N VAL A 37 28.89 9.35 -35.38
CA VAL A 37 28.05 9.77 -34.26
C VAL A 37 28.65 11.06 -33.71
N VAL A 38 27.86 12.12 -33.61
CA VAL A 38 28.32 13.43 -33.15
C VAL A 38 27.55 13.79 -31.88
N SER A 39 28.23 13.80 -30.73
CA SER A 39 27.65 14.29 -29.48
C SER A 39 27.41 15.79 -29.58
N MET A 40 26.19 16.24 -29.29
CA MET A 40 25.82 17.65 -29.32
C MET A 40 25.89 18.27 -27.94
N ASP A 41 25.40 17.53 -26.93
CA ASP A 41 25.48 17.86 -25.51
C ASP A 41 25.58 16.58 -24.66
N GLU A 42 25.30 16.66 -23.36
CA GLU A 42 25.36 15.52 -22.43
C GLU A 42 24.31 14.44 -22.76
N TYR A 43 23.12 14.82 -23.24
CA TYR A 43 21.97 13.93 -23.43
C TYR A 43 21.54 13.73 -24.89
N THR A 44 22.16 14.44 -25.84
CA THR A 44 21.75 14.43 -27.24
C THR A 44 22.92 14.21 -28.20
N CYS A 45 22.71 13.38 -29.23
CA CYS A 45 23.64 13.21 -30.35
C CYS A 45 22.94 13.20 -31.72
N GLU A 46 23.75 13.31 -32.78
CA GLU A 46 23.33 13.13 -34.17
C GLU A 46 23.98 11.88 -34.77
N LEU A 47 23.22 11.15 -35.59
CA LEU A 47 23.68 10.00 -36.37
C LEU A 47 23.76 10.38 -37.84
N HIS A 48 24.96 10.31 -38.41
CA HIS A 48 25.22 10.69 -39.81
C HIS A 48 25.58 9.44 -40.60
N LEU A 49 24.77 9.13 -41.61
CA LEU A 49 24.92 7.98 -42.49
C LEU A 49 25.26 8.48 -43.90
N ALA A 50 26.43 8.10 -44.41
CA ALA A 50 26.78 8.31 -45.81
C ALA A 50 26.45 7.02 -46.60
N ILE A 51 25.65 7.14 -47.65
CA ILE A 51 25.17 6.03 -48.47
C ILE A 51 25.95 6.01 -49.81
N GLN A 52 26.27 4.81 -50.32
CA GLN A 52 26.86 4.66 -51.65
C GLN A 52 25.98 5.31 -52.72
N GLY A 53 26.51 6.28 -53.45
CA GLY A 53 25.76 7.15 -54.36
C GLY A 53 25.83 8.63 -54.00
N GLY A 54 26.36 8.98 -52.81
CA GLY A 54 26.64 10.36 -52.39
C GLY A 54 25.54 11.01 -51.55
N GLN A 55 24.50 10.27 -51.16
CA GLN A 55 23.46 10.72 -50.24
C GLN A 55 23.97 10.66 -48.79
N GLU A 56 23.74 11.73 -48.02
CA GLU A 56 24.01 11.81 -46.59
C GLU A 56 22.66 11.97 -45.87
N VAL A 57 22.38 11.10 -44.90
CA VAL A 57 21.18 11.12 -44.06
C VAL A 57 21.62 11.44 -42.63
N VAL A 58 20.96 12.41 -41.99
CA VAL A 58 21.27 12.83 -40.62
C VAL A 58 20.03 12.68 -39.74
N TYR A 59 20.09 11.78 -38.77
CA TYR A 59 19.09 11.70 -37.70
C TYR A 59 19.55 12.57 -36.54
N LYS A 60 18.72 13.54 -36.17
CA LYS A 60 18.99 14.50 -35.11
C LYS A 60 18.26 14.12 -33.83
N ASP A 61 18.63 14.80 -32.74
CA ASP A 61 17.94 14.72 -31.46
C ASP A 61 17.87 13.29 -30.89
N ILE A 62 18.90 12.47 -31.14
CA ILE A 62 18.97 11.09 -30.65
C ILE A 62 19.38 11.11 -29.17
N PRO A 63 18.57 10.52 -28.26
CA PRO A 63 18.92 10.46 -26.86
C PRO A 63 20.18 9.62 -26.60
N GLN A 64 21.05 10.14 -25.76
CA GLN A 64 22.21 9.43 -25.22
C GLN A 64 22.26 9.52 -23.69
N PRO A 65 22.85 8.52 -23.00
CA PRO A 65 22.96 8.57 -21.56
C PRO A 65 24.16 9.39 -21.11
N ASP A 66 24.06 9.98 -19.92
CA ASP A 66 25.21 10.51 -19.20
C ASP A 66 26.06 9.41 -18.55
N GLU A 67 27.07 9.81 -17.76
CA GLU A 67 27.95 8.93 -16.99
C GLU A 67 27.23 8.07 -15.94
N TRP A 68 26.00 8.43 -15.57
CA TRP A 68 25.18 7.76 -14.57
C TRP A 68 24.18 6.79 -15.19
N GLY A 69 23.95 6.90 -16.51
CA GLY A 69 22.93 6.13 -17.22
C GLY A 69 21.58 6.84 -17.37
N ARG A 70 21.53 8.16 -17.13
CA ARG A 70 20.32 8.97 -17.28
C ARG A 70 20.19 9.44 -18.73
N PHE A 71 18.99 9.29 -19.29
CA PHE A 71 18.61 9.83 -20.59
C PHE A 71 17.69 11.03 -20.40
N LYS A 72 17.75 12.02 -21.29
CA LYS A 72 16.76 13.10 -21.35
C LYS A 72 15.93 12.98 -22.63
N VAL A 73 14.62 12.75 -22.50
CA VAL A 73 13.69 12.53 -23.61
C VAL A 73 12.45 13.38 -23.38
N ASP A 74 12.07 14.20 -24.36
CA ASP A 74 10.95 15.15 -24.28
C ASP A 74 11.01 16.12 -23.08
N GLY A 75 12.21 16.36 -22.54
CA GLY A 75 12.42 17.18 -21.34
C GLY A 75 12.48 16.39 -20.02
N PHE A 76 12.17 15.10 -20.03
CA PHE A 76 12.07 14.23 -18.87
C PHE A 76 13.31 13.36 -18.72
N PHE A 77 13.73 13.11 -17.48
CA PHE A 77 14.76 12.11 -17.22
C PHE A 77 14.17 10.70 -17.22
N ARG A 78 14.89 9.78 -17.88
CA ARG A 78 14.54 8.37 -18.00
C ARG A 78 15.75 7.48 -17.75
N THR A 79 15.47 6.23 -17.41
CA THR A 79 16.46 5.15 -17.37
C THR A 79 15.86 3.92 -18.03
N VAL A 80 16.70 3.15 -18.72
CA VAL A 80 16.28 1.88 -19.33
C VAL A 80 16.72 0.76 -18.43
N VAL A 81 15.75 0.10 -17.78
CA VAL A 81 16.02 -0.96 -16.81
C VAL A 81 16.52 -2.21 -17.54
N PRO A 82 17.71 -2.75 -17.22
CA PRO A 82 18.20 -3.99 -17.80
C PRO A 82 17.29 -5.19 -17.54
N ALA A 83 17.12 -6.02 -18.58
CA ALA A 83 16.25 -7.18 -18.57
C ALA A 83 17.07 -8.46 -18.82
N PRO A 84 17.12 -9.41 -17.87
CA PRO A 84 17.74 -10.71 -18.07
C PRO A 84 16.92 -11.60 -18.99
N THR A 85 17.58 -12.48 -19.75
CA THR A 85 16.90 -13.49 -20.58
C THR A 85 16.44 -14.72 -19.79
N ASP A 86 16.85 -14.86 -18.53
CA ASP A 86 16.58 -16.03 -17.67
C ASP A 86 16.57 -15.61 -16.20
N VAL A 87 15.81 -16.34 -15.36
CA VAL A 87 15.77 -16.13 -13.90
C VAL A 87 17.07 -16.54 -13.23
N ASP A 88 17.81 -17.47 -13.85
CA ASP A 88 19.16 -17.84 -13.45
C ASP A 88 20.17 -16.79 -13.95
N LEU A 89 20.46 -15.81 -13.10
CA LEU A 89 21.36 -14.69 -13.37
C LEU A 89 22.81 -15.09 -13.64
N ALA A 90 23.24 -16.32 -13.30
CA ALA A 90 24.58 -16.79 -13.63
C ALA A 90 24.72 -17.13 -15.13
N ARG A 91 23.64 -17.64 -15.76
CA ARG A 91 23.62 -17.98 -17.18
C ARG A 91 22.93 -16.94 -18.05
N ALA A 92 22.08 -16.10 -17.47
CA ALA A 92 21.30 -15.08 -18.19
C ALA A 92 22.21 -14.16 -19.02
N GLU A 93 21.73 -13.75 -20.18
CA GLU A 93 22.23 -12.57 -20.87
C GLU A 93 21.45 -11.36 -20.37
N ILE A 94 22.15 -10.29 -19.99
CA ILE A 94 21.57 -9.07 -19.46
C ILE A 94 21.43 -8.08 -20.59
N ARG A 95 20.20 -7.89 -21.08
CA ARG A 95 19.88 -6.93 -22.13
C ARG A 95 19.84 -5.53 -21.51
N CYS A 96 20.91 -4.76 -21.67
CA CYS A 96 20.92 -3.34 -21.32
C CYS A 96 20.32 -2.51 -22.47
N VAL A 97 20.36 -1.19 -22.35
CA VAL A 97 19.74 -0.28 -23.33
C VAL A 97 20.16 -0.52 -24.78
N GLY A 98 21.45 -0.77 -25.03
CA GLY A 98 21.97 -0.98 -26.37
C GLY A 98 21.49 -2.29 -26.99
N GLU A 99 21.47 -3.38 -26.22
CA GLU A 99 20.93 -4.66 -26.68
C GLU A 99 19.42 -4.58 -26.92
N GLN A 100 18.67 -3.92 -26.02
CA GLN A 100 17.22 -3.74 -26.18
C GLN A 100 16.89 -2.89 -27.41
N LEU A 101 17.62 -1.79 -27.65
CA LEU A 101 17.47 -0.96 -28.85
C LEU A 101 17.79 -1.74 -30.13
N ARG A 102 18.85 -2.56 -30.11
CA ARG A 102 19.20 -3.44 -31.23
C ARG A 102 18.05 -4.37 -31.58
N ASP A 103 17.49 -5.07 -30.59
CA ASP A 103 16.40 -6.02 -30.78
C ASP A 103 15.13 -5.31 -31.29
N TYR A 104 14.82 -4.15 -30.71
CA TYR A 104 13.68 -3.32 -31.08
C TYR A 104 13.74 -2.80 -32.53
N ILE A 105 14.94 -2.39 -32.98
CA ILE A 105 15.16 -1.92 -34.37
C ILE A 105 15.21 -3.11 -35.33
N ALA A 106 15.88 -4.21 -34.96
CA ALA A 106 16.00 -5.41 -35.80
C ALA A 106 14.62 -5.94 -36.21
N LYS A 107 13.69 -6.05 -35.25
CA LYS A 107 12.31 -6.49 -35.49
C LYS A 107 11.54 -5.59 -36.49
N ARG A 108 11.86 -4.29 -36.54
CA ARG A 108 11.26 -3.36 -37.51
C ARG A 108 11.88 -3.52 -38.90
N LEU A 109 13.19 -3.77 -38.97
CA LEU A 109 13.91 -4.02 -40.22
C LEU A 109 13.53 -5.36 -40.89
N GLU A 110 13.00 -6.33 -40.14
CA GLU A 110 12.50 -7.60 -40.69
C GLU A 110 11.34 -7.42 -41.68
N ASN A 111 10.53 -6.38 -41.50
CA ASN A 111 9.34 -6.10 -42.33
C ASN A 111 9.65 -5.20 -43.53
N MET A 112 10.93 -4.99 -43.85
CA MET A 112 11.39 -4.08 -44.90
C MET A 112 11.91 -4.80 -46.15
N PRO A 113 11.95 -4.11 -47.31
CA PRO A 113 12.68 -4.60 -48.47
C PRO A 113 14.14 -4.90 -48.14
N GLU A 114 14.74 -5.88 -48.82
CA GLU A 114 16.14 -6.31 -48.58
C GLU A 114 17.16 -5.16 -48.69
N MET A 115 16.95 -4.19 -49.59
CA MET A 115 17.78 -2.99 -49.73
C MET A 115 16.92 -1.74 -49.94
N LEU A 116 17.24 -0.67 -49.23
CA LEU A 116 16.41 0.55 -49.19
C LEU A 116 16.74 1.60 -50.27
N GLY A 117 17.87 1.48 -50.98
CA GLY A 117 18.27 2.41 -52.05
C GLY A 117 18.31 3.87 -51.59
N ASP A 118 17.76 4.80 -52.37
CA ASP A 118 17.70 6.24 -52.05
C ASP A 118 16.59 6.61 -51.04
N ALA A 119 15.70 5.65 -50.72
CA ALA A 119 14.50 5.86 -49.91
C ALA A 119 14.71 5.57 -48.40
N VAL A 120 15.96 5.67 -47.93
CA VAL A 120 16.36 5.33 -46.56
C VAL A 120 15.57 6.11 -45.50
N GLU A 121 15.42 7.43 -45.63
CA GLU A 121 14.66 8.23 -44.65
C GLU A 121 13.17 7.86 -44.59
N THR A 122 12.58 7.49 -45.73
CA THR A 122 11.15 7.13 -45.79
C THR A 122 10.88 5.76 -45.19
N TRP A 123 11.74 4.78 -45.48
CA TRP A 123 11.55 3.43 -44.98
C TRP A 123 12.08 3.27 -43.57
N MET A 124 13.14 3.99 -43.19
CA MET A 124 13.82 3.87 -41.91
C MET A 124 13.82 5.21 -41.16
N PRO A 125 12.70 5.62 -40.56
CA PRO A 125 12.64 6.78 -39.67
C PRO A 125 13.27 6.42 -38.31
N LEU A 126 14.59 6.24 -38.30
CA LEU A 126 15.33 5.72 -37.15
C LEU A 126 15.20 6.61 -35.91
N GLY A 127 15.14 7.93 -36.09
CA GLY A 127 14.86 8.89 -35.01
C GLY A 127 13.51 8.60 -34.33
N ASP A 128 12.45 8.47 -35.12
CA ASP A 128 11.10 8.17 -34.62
C ASP A 128 11.04 6.82 -33.91
N TRP A 129 11.78 5.82 -34.40
CA TRP A 129 11.84 4.52 -33.72
C TRP A 129 12.57 4.57 -32.40
N ILE A 130 13.71 5.25 -32.32
CA ILE A 130 14.44 5.40 -31.06
C ILE A 130 13.60 6.21 -30.07
N HIS A 131 12.92 7.27 -30.53
CA HIS A 131 11.98 8.02 -29.71
C HIS A 131 10.81 7.15 -29.20
N ALA A 132 10.19 6.36 -30.09
CA ALA A 132 9.14 5.40 -29.74
C ALA A 132 9.63 4.34 -28.74
N PHE A 133 10.88 3.86 -28.87
CA PHE A 133 11.47 2.94 -27.87
C PHE A 133 11.45 3.59 -26.49
N PHE A 134 11.94 4.83 -26.36
CA PHE A 134 11.97 5.48 -25.06
C PHE A 134 10.57 5.79 -24.53
N THR A 135 9.59 6.08 -25.39
CA THR A 135 8.24 6.50 -24.97
C THR A 135 7.26 5.35 -24.75
N GLU A 136 7.41 4.23 -25.45
CA GLU A 136 6.43 3.13 -25.46
C GLU A 136 6.94 1.84 -24.80
N GLU A 137 8.26 1.58 -24.74
CA GLU A 137 8.76 0.33 -24.16
C GLU A 137 8.69 0.32 -22.62
N PRO A 138 8.13 -0.73 -21.98
CA PRO A 138 7.95 -0.79 -20.52
C PRO A 138 9.25 -0.73 -19.70
N THR A 139 10.39 -1.07 -20.31
CA THR A 139 11.72 -1.00 -19.66
C THR A 139 12.28 0.41 -19.65
N SER A 140 11.80 1.32 -20.50
CA SER A 140 12.14 2.74 -20.49
C SER A 140 11.25 3.50 -19.49
N GLN A 141 11.76 3.68 -18.27
CA GLN A 141 11.00 4.22 -17.15
C GLN A 141 11.36 5.68 -16.90
N TYR A 142 10.37 6.49 -16.50
CA TYR A 142 10.64 7.80 -15.91
C TYR A 142 11.56 7.63 -14.69
N LEU A 143 12.62 8.42 -14.64
CA LEU A 143 13.62 8.30 -13.59
C LEU A 143 13.01 8.71 -12.25
N GLN A 144 12.72 7.71 -11.41
CA GLN A 144 12.40 7.92 -10.00
C GLN A 144 13.50 8.72 -9.30
N ALA A 145 13.15 9.91 -8.82
CA ALA A 145 14.07 10.83 -8.15
C ALA A 145 13.38 11.57 -7.00
N THR A 146 12.62 10.84 -6.17
CA THR A 146 12.05 11.42 -4.93
C THR A 146 13.16 11.99 -4.03
N ASN A 147 14.27 11.25 -3.95
CA ASN A 147 15.54 11.65 -3.35
C ASN A 147 16.70 10.96 -4.08
N LEU A 148 17.94 11.27 -3.71
CA LEU A 148 19.13 10.69 -4.37
C LEU A 148 19.23 9.17 -4.19
N GLN A 149 18.80 8.63 -3.04
CA GLN A 149 18.80 7.18 -2.81
C GLN A 149 17.84 6.46 -3.76
N ASP A 150 16.63 7.00 -3.97
CA ASP A 150 15.65 6.47 -4.93
C ASP A 150 16.21 6.46 -6.36
N MET A 151 16.87 7.56 -6.76
CA MET A 151 17.53 7.67 -8.05
C MET A 151 18.64 6.63 -8.23
N TYR A 152 19.56 6.51 -7.26
CA TYR A 152 20.68 5.57 -7.36
C TYR A 152 20.19 4.11 -7.39
N VAL A 153 19.19 3.76 -6.58
CA VAL A 153 18.58 2.42 -6.61
C VAL A 153 17.90 2.15 -7.95
N HIS A 154 17.21 3.15 -8.52
CA HIS A 154 16.52 2.98 -9.80
C HIS A 154 17.49 2.79 -10.97
N LEU A 155 18.59 3.56 -11.00
CA LEU A 155 19.65 3.39 -12.00
C LEU A 155 20.33 2.02 -11.92
N ARG A 156 20.30 1.38 -10.74
CA ARG A 156 20.89 0.06 -10.48
C ARG A 156 19.90 -1.11 -10.51
N ARG A 157 18.68 -0.88 -11.01
CA ARG A 157 17.62 -1.88 -11.05
C ARG A 157 17.86 -2.93 -12.14
N VAL A 158 17.37 -4.15 -11.95
CA VAL A 158 17.16 -5.19 -12.96
C VAL A 158 15.71 -5.68 -12.83
N THR A 159 15.05 -6.01 -13.96
CA THR A 159 13.67 -6.49 -13.97
C THR A 159 13.52 -7.89 -14.58
N LEU A 160 12.87 -8.79 -13.86
CA LEU A 160 12.50 -10.14 -14.29
C LEU A 160 11.06 -10.23 -14.83
N ILE A 161 10.30 -9.13 -14.81
CA ILE A 161 8.91 -9.08 -15.28
C ILE A 161 8.74 -9.66 -16.72
N PRO A 162 9.63 -9.35 -17.69
CA PRO A 162 9.49 -9.86 -19.06
C PRO A 162 9.54 -11.40 -19.19
N ILE A 163 10.10 -12.10 -18.20
CA ILE A 163 10.30 -13.55 -18.25
C ILE A 163 9.41 -14.33 -17.27
N ILE A 164 8.95 -13.72 -16.18
CA ILE A 164 8.10 -14.39 -15.17
C ILE A 164 6.59 -14.22 -15.47
N GLY A 165 6.20 -13.28 -16.34
CA GLY A 165 4.78 -13.04 -16.66
C GLY A 165 3.99 -12.40 -15.49
N GLU A 166 2.66 -12.28 -15.65
CA GLU A 166 1.80 -11.62 -14.66
C GLU A 166 1.32 -12.57 -13.53
N VAL A 167 1.00 -13.83 -13.86
CA VAL A 167 0.44 -14.84 -12.93
C VAL A 167 1.49 -15.88 -12.56
N ASP A 168 1.66 -16.17 -11.27
CA ASP A 168 2.74 -17.02 -10.75
C ASP A 168 2.34 -18.49 -10.54
N GLU A 169 3.23 -19.42 -10.86
CA GLU A 169 3.07 -20.86 -10.60
C GLU A 169 4.29 -21.53 -9.93
N GLY A 170 5.39 -20.81 -9.60
CA GLY A 170 6.66 -21.45 -9.17
C GLY A 170 7.47 -20.73 -8.08
N VAL A 171 7.87 -21.46 -7.02
CA VAL A 171 8.65 -20.95 -5.86
C VAL A 171 10.04 -20.41 -6.26
N GLU A 172 10.64 -20.96 -7.31
CA GLU A 172 11.93 -20.54 -7.87
C GLU A 172 11.92 -19.13 -8.49
N ASN A 173 10.74 -18.58 -8.77
CA ASN A 173 10.58 -17.23 -9.32
C ASN A 173 10.73 -16.13 -8.25
N TYR A 174 10.65 -16.47 -6.96
CA TYR A 174 10.80 -15.53 -5.84
C TYR A 174 12.24 -15.42 -5.32
N TYR A 175 13.07 -16.43 -5.59
CA TYR A 175 14.50 -16.40 -5.31
C TYR A 175 15.17 -17.54 -6.07
N HIS A 176 16.27 -17.23 -6.76
CA HIS A 176 17.13 -18.22 -7.40
C HIS A 176 18.54 -18.18 -6.77
N PRO A 177 19.23 -19.30 -6.52
CA PRO A 177 20.55 -19.32 -5.87
C PRO A 177 21.60 -18.42 -6.53
N SER A 178 21.54 -18.25 -7.86
CA SER A 178 22.46 -17.36 -8.57
C SER A 178 22.26 -15.86 -8.29
N HIS A 179 21.21 -15.48 -7.56
CA HIS A 179 21.00 -14.11 -7.08
C HIS A 179 22.04 -13.70 -6.03
N ASP A 180 22.56 -14.64 -5.24
CA ASP A 180 23.57 -14.35 -4.21
C ASP A 180 24.81 -13.67 -4.81
N GLY A 181 25.24 -12.60 -4.15
CA GLY A 181 26.34 -11.71 -4.58
C GLY A 181 26.07 -10.88 -5.84
N ARG A 182 25.02 -11.17 -6.64
CA ARG A 182 24.69 -10.44 -7.88
C ARG A 182 23.66 -9.35 -7.66
N VAL A 183 22.65 -9.62 -6.86
CA VAL A 183 21.56 -8.68 -6.54
C VAL A 183 21.34 -8.64 -5.04
N CYS A 184 20.91 -7.49 -4.54
CA CYS A 184 20.66 -7.30 -3.12
C CYS A 184 19.47 -8.18 -2.66
N PRO A 185 19.61 -8.91 -1.54
CA PRO A 185 18.52 -9.72 -0.98
C PRO A 185 17.40 -8.89 -0.34
N TYR A 186 17.63 -7.63 0.03
CA TYR A 186 16.65 -6.77 0.71
C TYR A 186 15.98 -5.74 -0.21
N CYS A 187 16.57 -5.42 -1.35
CA CYS A 187 16.07 -4.37 -2.24
C CYS A 187 15.12 -4.92 -3.29
N THR A 188 13.88 -5.16 -2.88
CA THR A 188 12.76 -5.56 -3.74
C THR A 188 11.48 -4.91 -3.23
N PRO A 189 10.53 -4.51 -4.09
CA PRO A 189 9.24 -4.03 -3.64
C PRO A 189 8.45 -5.11 -2.91
N GLU A 190 7.53 -4.67 -2.05
CA GLU A 190 6.44 -5.49 -1.51
C GLU A 190 5.31 -5.61 -2.57
N GLY A 191 4.46 -6.63 -2.44
CA GLY A 191 3.27 -6.80 -3.30
C GLY A 191 3.55 -7.60 -4.59
N PRO A 192 2.77 -7.39 -5.67
CA PRO A 192 2.77 -8.27 -6.86
C PRO A 192 4.11 -8.39 -7.59
N ASN A 193 5.00 -7.41 -7.42
CA ASN A 193 6.32 -7.37 -8.06
C ASN A 193 7.45 -7.86 -7.15
N LEU A 194 7.12 -8.49 -6.02
CA LEU A 194 8.09 -9.07 -5.09
C LEU A 194 9.05 -10.00 -5.85
N ALA A 195 10.36 -9.79 -5.64
CA ALA A 195 11.48 -10.49 -6.27
C ALA A 195 11.56 -10.43 -7.81
N ARG A 196 10.66 -9.68 -8.46
CA ARG A 196 10.70 -9.42 -9.92
C ARG A 196 11.43 -8.13 -10.25
N ILE A 197 11.53 -7.21 -9.29
CA ILE A 197 12.29 -5.98 -9.41
C ILE A 197 13.42 -6.03 -8.39
N LEU A 198 14.66 -6.02 -8.86
CA LEU A 198 15.85 -6.29 -8.07
C LEU A 198 16.84 -5.13 -8.20
N GLU A 199 17.73 -4.95 -7.21
CA GLU A 199 18.85 -4.01 -7.28
C GLU A 199 20.18 -4.77 -7.43
N VAL A 200 21.03 -4.36 -8.37
CA VAL A 200 22.39 -4.92 -8.53
C VAL A 200 23.25 -4.62 -7.30
N ALA A 201 23.81 -5.67 -6.70
CA ALA A 201 24.66 -5.59 -5.51
C ALA A 201 25.89 -4.70 -5.74
N GLN A 202 26.45 -4.12 -4.69
CA GLN A 202 27.59 -3.21 -4.79
C GLN A 202 28.85 -3.87 -5.36
N GLY A 203 29.09 -5.12 -5.00
CA GLY A 203 30.17 -5.96 -5.50
C GLY A 203 29.89 -6.57 -6.87
N ALA A 204 28.81 -6.18 -7.56
CA ALA A 204 28.45 -6.69 -8.87
C ALA A 204 28.32 -5.59 -9.93
N THR A 205 28.58 -5.97 -11.18
CA THR A 205 28.48 -5.10 -12.35
C THR A 205 27.97 -5.86 -13.57
N ILE A 206 27.39 -5.15 -14.54
CA ILE A 206 27.04 -5.73 -15.83
C ILE A 206 28.18 -5.49 -16.81
N ARG A 207 28.78 -6.56 -17.32
CA ARG A 207 29.87 -6.54 -18.31
C ARG A 207 29.63 -7.59 -19.37
N ASP A 208 29.78 -7.22 -20.63
CA ASP A 208 29.63 -8.12 -21.79
C ASP A 208 28.32 -8.91 -21.77
N GLY A 209 27.21 -8.24 -21.42
CA GLY A 209 25.90 -8.85 -21.31
C GLY A 209 25.77 -9.88 -20.17
N LYS A 210 26.66 -9.86 -19.17
CA LYS A 210 26.62 -10.76 -17.99
C LYS A 210 26.65 -9.96 -16.69
N LEU A 211 25.96 -10.46 -15.67
CA LEU A 211 26.03 -9.93 -14.32
C LEU A 211 27.17 -10.62 -13.55
N VAL A 212 28.26 -9.90 -13.34
CA VAL A 212 29.54 -10.40 -12.82
C VAL A 212 29.76 -9.89 -11.40
N ILE A 213 30.20 -10.79 -10.52
CA ILE A 213 30.63 -10.45 -9.15
C ILE A 213 32.11 -10.06 -9.22
N GLU A 214 32.42 -8.83 -8.84
CA GLU A 214 33.78 -8.28 -8.75
C GLU A 214 34.34 -8.32 -7.33
N ASP A 215 33.48 -8.26 -6.33
CA ASP A 215 33.82 -8.31 -4.91
C ASP A 215 32.73 -9.10 -4.17
N ASP A 216 33.12 -10.21 -3.55
CA ASP A 216 32.22 -11.16 -2.89
C ASP A 216 32.15 -10.99 -1.36
N ALA A 217 32.83 -9.96 -0.82
CA ALA A 217 32.78 -9.61 0.59
C ALA A 217 31.31 -9.43 1.05
N PRO A 218 30.93 -9.88 2.26
CA PRO A 218 29.54 -9.91 2.67
C PRO A 218 28.79 -8.58 2.56
N GLU A 219 29.42 -7.48 2.96
CA GLU A 219 28.87 -6.13 2.87
C GLU A 219 28.66 -5.66 1.42
N LYS A 220 29.42 -6.20 0.46
CA LYS A 220 29.32 -5.87 -0.97
C LYS A 220 28.19 -6.60 -1.67
N ARG A 221 27.61 -7.62 -1.03
CA ARG A 221 26.39 -8.30 -1.51
C ARG A 221 25.14 -7.45 -1.31
N LEU A 222 25.21 -6.40 -0.49
CA LEU A 222 24.14 -5.43 -0.29
C LEU A 222 24.03 -4.48 -1.48
N GLY A 223 22.81 -3.97 -1.70
CA GLY A 223 22.56 -2.82 -2.57
C GLY A 223 22.84 -1.51 -1.83
N ILE A 224 22.81 -0.39 -2.56
CA ILE A 224 22.94 0.96 -1.99
C ILE A 224 21.93 1.13 -0.85
N GLY A 225 20.68 0.76 -1.10
CA GLY A 225 19.60 0.96 -0.13
C GLY A 225 19.82 0.24 1.20
N ALA A 226 20.30 -1.00 1.17
CA ALA A 226 20.54 -1.79 2.38
C ALA A 226 21.85 -1.42 3.09
N SER A 227 22.89 -1.03 2.36
CA SER A 227 24.21 -0.72 2.92
C SER A 227 24.28 0.52 3.83
N VAL A 228 23.24 1.36 3.83
CA VAL A 228 23.15 2.59 4.63
C VAL A 228 22.30 2.41 5.89
N VAL A 229 21.91 1.17 6.18
CA VAL A 229 21.20 0.80 7.42
C VAL A 229 22.24 0.36 8.46
N PRO A 230 22.44 1.12 9.56
CA PRO A 230 23.29 0.68 10.66
C PRO A 230 22.63 -0.47 11.42
N PHE A 231 23.41 -1.30 12.11
CA PHE A 231 22.88 -2.45 12.88
C PHE A 231 21.94 -3.35 12.07
N LEU A 232 22.19 -3.51 10.76
CA LEU A 232 21.30 -4.23 9.85
C LEU A 232 21.05 -5.66 10.32
N GLU A 233 22.09 -6.32 10.82
CA GLU A 233 22.11 -7.68 11.37
C GLU A 233 21.27 -7.87 12.65
N HIS A 234 20.84 -6.77 13.26
CA HIS A 234 19.98 -6.75 14.45
C HIS A 234 18.50 -6.52 14.11
N ASN A 235 18.12 -6.61 12.84
CA ASN A 235 16.73 -6.43 12.41
C ASN A 235 16.22 -7.68 11.68
N ASP A 236 14.93 -7.97 11.84
CA ASP A 236 14.27 -8.95 11.00
C ASP A 236 14.29 -8.53 9.53
N THR A 237 14.45 -9.51 8.65
CA THR A 237 14.63 -9.30 7.22
C THR A 237 13.47 -8.55 6.57
N ASN A 238 12.22 -8.82 6.98
CA ASN A 238 11.07 -8.09 6.42
C ASN A 238 11.14 -6.60 6.79
N ARG A 239 11.64 -6.27 7.99
CA ARG A 239 11.84 -4.88 8.42
C ARG A 239 12.98 -4.20 7.68
N VAL A 240 14.08 -4.90 7.39
CA VAL A 240 15.15 -4.35 6.54
C VAL A 240 14.60 -4.02 5.16
N LEU A 241 13.88 -4.95 4.52
CA LEU A 241 13.25 -4.74 3.21
C LEU A 241 12.30 -3.53 3.23
N MET A 242 11.41 -3.45 4.22
CA MET A 242 10.50 -2.31 4.39
C MET A 242 11.27 -1.00 4.58
N GLY A 243 12.27 -0.97 5.47
CA GLY A 243 13.08 0.23 5.74
C GLY A 243 13.79 0.75 4.50
N VAL A 244 14.38 -0.15 3.71
CA VAL A 244 15.03 0.21 2.45
C VAL A 244 14.04 0.80 1.43
N ASN A 245 12.84 0.23 1.33
CA ASN A 245 11.79 0.77 0.46
C ASN A 245 11.25 2.11 0.96
N MET A 246 11.13 2.30 2.27
CA MET A 246 10.64 3.54 2.87
C MET A 246 11.63 4.71 2.68
N MET A 247 12.93 4.49 2.84
CA MET A 247 13.96 5.53 2.66
C MET A 247 13.92 6.18 1.26
N ARG A 248 13.57 5.41 0.23
CA ARG A 248 13.41 5.91 -1.15
C ARG A 248 12.23 6.88 -1.31
N GLN A 249 11.29 6.86 -0.38
CA GLN A 249 10.10 7.71 -0.39
C GLN A 249 10.28 8.97 0.46
N TRP A 250 11.42 9.14 1.14
CA TRP A 250 11.69 10.28 1.99
C TRP A 250 11.82 11.57 1.20
N ILE A 251 11.20 12.62 1.73
CA ILE A 251 11.20 13.96 1.14
C ILE A 251 12.54 14.63 1.44
N GLY A 252 13.33 14.87 0.39
CA GLY A 252 14.61 15.58 0.46
C GLY A 252 14.59 16.98 -0.13
N ALA A 253 15.68 17.71 0.06
CA ALA A 253 15.94 18.94 -0.68
C ALA A 253 16.22 18.60 -2.16
N PRO A 254 15.80 19.46 -3.11
CA PRO A 254 16.12 19.27 -4.51
C PRO A 254 17.64 19.30 -4.73
N SER A 255 18.19 18.24 -5.32
CA SER A 255 19.53 18.30 -5.93
C SER A 255 19.45 18.99 -7.31
N PRO A 256 20.48 19.71 -7.78
CA PRO A 256 20.56 20.21 -9.16
C PRO A 256 20.32 19.15 -10.24
N ASP A 257 20.56 17.89 -9.89
CA ASP A 257 20.35 16.70 -10.71
C ASP A 257 18.88 16.23 -10.81
N MET A 258 17.96 16.88 -10.08
CA MET A 258 16.52 16.60 -10.09
C MET A 258 15.79 17.65 -10.97
N GLN A 259 15.20 17.24 -12.10
CA GLN A 259 14.44 18.15 -13.00
C GLN A 259 12.98 17.73 -13.19
N ARG A 260 12.15 18.73 -13.54
CA ARG A 260 10.71 18.66 -13.78
C ARG A 260 10.35 18.34 -15.22
N ASP A 261 9.07 18.06 -15.42
CA ASP A 261 8.47 17.91 -16.72
C ASP A 261 7.19 18.73 -16.99
N GLU A 262 6.66 18.67 -18.21
CA GLU A 262 5.49 19.45 -18.69
C GLU A 262 4.11 18.87 -18.27
N GLN A 263 4.05 17.65 -17.71
CA GLN A 263 2.80 17.02 -17.25
C GLN A 263 2.63 17.04 -15.72
N GLY A 264 3.59 17.62 -14.99
CA GLY A 264 3.41 18.03 -13.59
C GLY A 264 3.52 16.91 -12.57
N VAL A 265 4.25 15.83 -12.87
CA VAL A 265 4.59 14.78 -11.88
C VAL A 265 5.83 15.21 -11.08
N TRP A 266 5.78 15.08 -9.75
CA TRP A 266 6.81 15.58 -8.84
C TRP A 266 8.06 14.69 -8.79
N HIS A 267 9.23 15.30 -9.01
CA HIS A 267 10.48 14.91 -8.36
C HIS A 267 11.07 16.17 -7.70
N ALA A 268 11.31 16.08 -6.39
CA ALA A 268 11.59 17.14 -5.43
C ALA A 268 10.43 18.12 -5.14
N TYR A 269 10.02 18.14 -3.87
CA TYR A 269 9.23 19.25 -3.34
C TYR A 269 10.06 20.53 -3.45
N HIS A 270 9.54 21.52 -4.18
CA HIS A 270 10.17 22.83 -4.33
C HIS A 270 10.23 23.52 -2.97
N ALA A 271 11.36 23.40 -2.28
CA ALA A 271 11.63 24.10 -1.05
C ALA A 271 11.98 25.58 -1.35
N GLN A 272 10.96 26.38 -1.64
CA GLN A 272 10.96 27.77 -1.18
C GLN A 272 9.88 27.90 -0.12
N TYR A 273 10.19 27.46 1.10
CA TYR A 273 9.48 27.97 2.28
C TYR A 273 10.12 29.30 2.67
N ASP A 274 9.47 30.40 2.29
CA ASP A 274 9.82 31.76 2.74
C ASP A 274 11.29 32.17 2.48
N GLY A 275 11.88 31.68 1.37
CA GLY A 275 13.27 32.00 0.99
C GLY A 275 14.37 31.43 1.91
N LYS A 276 14.03 30.51 2.84
CA LYS A 276 15.01 29.85 3.73
C LYS A 276 15.49 28.54 3.13
N VAL A 277 16.80 28.39 2.98
CA VAL A 277 17.45 27.10 2.69
C VAL A 277 17.33 26.23 3.95
N LEU A 278 16.70 25.06 3.84
CA LEU A 278 16.67 24.07 4.91
C LEU A 278 17.95 23.22 4.82
N GLU A 279 18.81 23.32 5.82
CA GLU A 279 19.97 22.43 5.96
C GLU A 279 19.48 21.09 6.54
N LEU A 280 19.33 20.08 5.68
CA LEU A 280 19.08 18.71 6.10
C LEU A 280 20.35 18.17 6.76
N GLU A 281 20.21 17.56 7.93
CA GLU A 281 21.34 17.10 8.72
C GLU A 281 21.74 15.65 8.35
N PRO A 282 23.04 15.34 8.29
CA PRO A 282 23.52 13.97 8.23
C PRO A 282 23.06 13.16 9.44
N ALA A 283 22.87 11.85 9.26
CA ALA A 283 22.59 10.97 10.39
C ALA A 283 23.76 10.99 11.39
N LEU A 284 23.45 10.99 12.68
CA LEU A 284 24.45 10.88 13.76
C LEU A 284 25.11 9.49 13.80
N VAL A 285 24.40 8.48 13.33
CA VAL A 285 24.88 7.10 13.20
C VAL A 285 24.97 6.78 11.71
N GLN A 286 26.15 6.46 11.23
CA GLN A 286 26.43 6.24 9.80
C GLN A 286 27.08 4.88 9.61
N THR A 287 27.00 4.31 8.40
CA THR A 287 27.66 3.03 8.09
C THR A 287 29.03 3.22 7.47
N GLY A 288 29.34 4.43 7.01
CA GLY A 288 30.50 4.74 6.18
C GLY A 288 30.32 4.34 4.71
N CYS A 289 29.14 3.82 4.35
CA CYS A 289 28.75 3.48 2.98
C CYS A 289 27.88 4.58 2.34
N GLU A 290 27.66 5.70 3.04
CA GLU A 290 26.87 6.81 2.50
C GLU A 290 27.63 7.55 1.38
N PRO A 291 26.93 7.98 0.31
CA PRO A 291 27.52 8.82 -0.72
C PRO A 291 28.04 10.14 -0.16
N SER A 292 29.08 10.70 -0.80
CA SER A 292 29.65 11.99 -0.40
C SER A 292 28.79 13.20 -0.79
N ASP A 293 27.71 13.01 -1.55
CA ASP A 293 26.82 14.09 -1.95
C ASP A 293 26.03 14.58 -0.71
N PRO A 294 26.14 15.87 -0.34
CA PRO A 294 25.43 16.39 0.83
C PRO A 294 23.90 16.32 0.71
N HIS A 295 23.33 16.27 -0.50
CA HIS A 295 21.88 16.13 -0.72
C HIS A 295 21.38 14.68 -0.56
N PHE A 296 22.28 13.73 -0.27
CA PHE A 296 21.89 12.35 0.03
C PHE A 296 21.03 12.27 1.29
N TRP A 297 21.33 13.11 2.27
CA TRP A 297 20.65 13.14 3.56
C TRP A 297 19.28 13.83 3.44
N THR A 298 18.24 13.08 3.77
CA THR A 298 16.83 13.53 3.64
C THR A 298 16.01 13.40 4.92
N GLY A 299 16.60 12.84 5.98
CA GLY A 299 15.97 12.67 7.28
C GLY A 299 16.39 13.72 8.30
N TYR A 300 15.99 13.46 9.54
CA TYR A 300 16.19 14.30 10.72
C TYR A 300 16.61 13.42 11.89
N ASN A 301 17.57 13.88 12.69
CA ASN A 301 17.91 13.22 13.94
C ASN A 301 16.88 13.68 14.99
N LEU A 302 15.97 12.78 15.37
CA LEU A 302 14.93 13.06 16.36
C LEU A 302 15.21 12.31 17.66
N LEU A 303 15.19 13.04 18.78
CA LEU A 303 15.27 12.44 20.11
C LEU A 303 14.01 11.60 20.37
N THR A 304 14.15 10.29 20.21
CA THR A 304 13.03 9.33 20.19
C THR A 304 12.94 8.62 21.53
N ALA A 305 11.74 8.60 22.12
CA ALA A 305 11.41 7.81 23.30
C ALA A 305 10.53 6.62 22.94
N PHE A 306 10.90 5.43 23.42
CA PHE A 306 10.15 4.20 23.20
C PHE A 306 9.26 3.88 24.41
N MET A 307 8.07 4.46 24.46
CA MET A 307 7.11 4.30 25.55
C MET A 307 5.67 4.48 25.06
N ALA A 308 4.70 3.93 25.79
CA ALA A 308 3.29 4.20 25.52
C ALA A 308 2.95 5.67 25.83
N TRP A 309 2.17 6.32 24.97
CA TRP A 309 1.74 7.70 25.16
C TRP A 309 0.26 7.86 24.84
N ASN A 310 -0.57 7.56 25.85
CA ASN A 310 -2.02 7.51 25.70
C ASN A 310 -2.42 6.56 24.54
N GLY A 311 -3.66 6.61 24.05
CA GLY A 311 -4.02 5.94 22.79
C GLY A 311 -3.51 6.66 21.54
N ASP A 312 -2.73 7.73 21.67
CA ASP A 312 -2.15 8.47 20.54
C ASP A 312 -1.01 7.69 19.87
N THR A 313 -0.33 6.78 20.59
CA THR A 313 0.67 5.85 20.05
C THR A 313 0.11 4.46 19.75
N HIS A 314 -1.22 4.33 19.64
CA HIS A 314 -1.84 3.02 19.40
C HIS A 314 -1.36 2.43 18.06
N GLU A 315 -1.01 1.14 18.08
CA GLU A 315 -0.42 0.43 16.93
C GLU A 315 0.88 1.10 16.43
N ASP A 316 0.95 1.57 15.18
CA ASP A 316 2.12 2.24 14.61
C ASP A 316 2.02 3.77 14.62
N ALA A 317 0.98 4.35 15.22
CA ALA A 317 0.87 5.80 15.32
C ALA A 317 2.00 6.41 16.18
N VAL A 318 2.41 7.63 15.83
CA VAL A 318 3.49 8.35 16.52
C VAL A 318 3.05 9.74 16.98
N VAL A 319 3.64 10.18 18.10
CA VAL A 319 3.46 11.53 18.63
C VAL A 319 4.73 12.32 18.41
N ILE A 320 4.60 13.52 17.86
CA ILE A 320 5.73 14.41 17.56
C ILE A 320 5.61 15.72 18.34
N SER A 321 6.75 16.24 18.80
CA SER A 321 6.82 17.57 19.43
C SER A 321 6.57 18.69 18.41
N GLU A 322 6.09 19.82 18.88
CA GLU A 322 5.87 21.02 18.06
C GLU A 322 7.18 21.53 17.45
N SER A 323 8.28 21.54 18.21
CA SER A 323 9.59 21.93 17.68
C SER A 323 10.10 21.01 16.58
N ALA A 324 9.96 19.69 16.73
CA ALA A 324 10.37 18.72 15.71
C ALA A 324 9.49 18.81 14.45
N ALA A 325 8.16 18.90 14.61
CA ALA A 325 7.24 19.13 13.49
C ALA A 325 7.58 20.43 12.73
N ASN A 326 7.99 21.47 13.46
CA ASN A 326 8.42 22.75 12.90
C ASN A 326 9.80 22.71 12.24
N ARG A 327 10.65 21.71 12.51
CA ARG A 327 11.88 21.44 11.76
C ARG A 327 11.59 20.73 10.43
N MET A 328 10.59 19.84 10.42
CA MET A 328 10.21 19.02 9.26
C MET A 328 9.24 19.76 8.32
N MET A 329 9.70 20.81 7.66
CA MET A 329 8.84 21.73 6.88
C MET A 329 8.71 21.43 5.38
N LEU A 330 9.24 20.31 4.88
CA LEU A 330 9.19 19.96 3.46
C LEU A 330 8.05 18.98 3.14
N PRO A 331 7.20 19.28 2.13
CA PRO A 331 7.02 20.58 1.46
C PRO A 331 6.35 21.67 2.30
N ASN A 332 5.60 21.22 3.30
CA ASN A 332 4.81 22.01 4.22
C ASN A 332 5.12 21.50 5.63
N ARG A 333 4.56 22.13 6.67
CA ARG A 333 4.71 21.60 8.04
C ARG A 333 4.08 20.21 8.14
N VAL A 334 4.66 19.38 9.01
CA VAL A 334 4.04 18.10 9.39
C VAL A 334 2.63 18.36 9.93
N ALA A 335 1.70 17.52 9.53
CA ALA A 335 0.31 17.49 9.99
C ALA A 335 -0.08 16.08 10.46
N PRO A 336 -1.10 15.94 11.33
CA PRO A 336 -1.69 14.65 11.62
C PRO A 336 -2.08 13.89 10.35
N GLY A 337 -1.73 12.60 10.29
CA GLY A 337 -1.91 11.72 9.12
C GLY A 337 -0.68 11.63 8.22
N ASP A 338 0.32 12.49 8.37
CA ASP A 338 1.56 12.35 7.61
C ASP A 338 2.35 11.11 8.05
N LYS A 339 2.90 10.39 7.08
CA LYS A 339 3.64 9.16 7.34
C LYS A 339 5.13 9.40 7.54
N LEU A 340 5.63 8.96 8.70
CA LEU A 340 7.04 8.91 9.08
C LEU A 340 7.56 7.47 9.00
N SER A 341 8.87 7.34 8.78
CA SER A 341 9.56 6.06 8.85
C SER A 341 11.02 6.24 9.24
N ASN A 342 11.66 5.15 9.67
CA ASN A 342 13.10 5.11 9.94
C ASN A 342 13.78 3.99 9.12
N ARG A 343 15.11 3.93 9.21
CA ARG A 343 15.93 2.97 8.44
C ARG A 343 15.74 1.50 8.87
N HIS A 344 15.08 1.27 10.00
CA HIS A 344 14.86 -0.04 10.62
C HIS A 344 13.46 -0.62 10.36
N GLY A 345 12.77 -0.12 9.32
CA GLY A 345 11.47 -0.65 8.90
C GLY A 345 10.30 -0.29 9.80
N PHE A 346 10.47 0.72 10.68
CA PHE A 346 9.32 1.36 11.31
C PHE A 346 8.64 2.26 10.28
N LYS A 347 7.30 2.22 10.24
CA LYS A 347 6.44 3.09 9.45
C LYS A 347 5.20 3.41 10.28
N GLY A 348 4.81 4.68 10.34
CA GLY A 348 3.70 5.12 11.19
C GLY A 348 3.21 6.51 10.81
N VAL A 349 1.96 6.82 11.09
CA VAL A 349 1.39 8.16 10.88
C VAL A 349 1.51 9.02 12.13
N VAL A 350 1.72 10.32 11.95
CA VAL A 350 1.64 11.30 13.03
C VAL A 350 0.19 11.37 13.50
N SER A 351 -0.11 11.02 14.75
CA SER A 351 -1.46 11.13 15.31
C SER A 351 -1.71 12.48 15.96
N ARG A 352 -0.69 13.02 16.63
CA ARG A 352 -0.77 14.26 17.40
C ARG A 352 0.55 15.01 17.36
N ILE A 353 0.45 16.34 17.24
CA ILE A 353 1.53 17.29 17.48
C ILE A 353 1.32 17.88 18.87
N VAL A 354 2.33 17.75 19.73
CA VAL A 354 2.25 18.10 21.16
C VAL A 354 3.26 19.20 21.49
N ARG A 355 2.88 20.16 22.33
CA ARG A 355 3.80 21.24 22.75
C ARG A 355 4.99 20.68 23.51
N ASP A 356 6.17 21.26 23.29
CA ASP A 356 7.42 20.79 23.89
C ASP A 356 7.35 20.72 25.44
N GLU A 357 6.59 21.60 26.09
CA GLU A 357 6.47 21.58 27.56
C GLU A 357 5.72 20.37 28.10
N GLN A 358 4.85 19.76 27.27
CA GLN A 358 4.03 18.61 27.61
C GLN A 358 4.71 17.27 27.27
N MET A 359 5.79 17.32 26.47
CA MET A 359 6.59 16.15 26.14
C MET A 359 7.40 15.67 27.36
N PRO A 360 7.69 14.36 27.48
CA PRO A 360 8.66 13.85 28.44
C PRO A 360 10.01 14.54 28.29
N LYS A 361 10.71 14.73 29.41
CA LYS A 361 12.00 15.42 29.44
C LYS A 361 13.08 14.54 30.04
N LEU A 362 14.28 14.62 29.47
CA LEU A 362 15.51 14.11 30.07
C LEU A 362 15.82 14.86 31.38
N SER A 363 16.78 14.34 32.14
CA SER A 363 17.23 14.93 33.41
C SER A 363 17.80 16.35 33.28
N ASP A 364 18.32 16.71 32.10
CA ASP A 364 18.80 18.06 31.76
C ASP A 364 17.69 19.03 31.31
N GLY A 365 16.43 18.57 31.26
CA GLY A 365 15.27 19.35 30.85
C GLY A 365 14.97 19.31 29.34
N THR A 366 15.78 18.62 28.54
CA THR A 366 15.57 18.47 27.10
C THR A 366 14.29 17.67 26.82
N PRO A 367 13.30 18.23 26.10
CA PRO A 367 12.10 17.48 25.72
C PRO A 367 12.41 16.44 24.64
N VAL A 368 11.80 15.27 24.74
CA VAL A 368 11.83 14.27 23.66
C VAL A 368 11.03 14.78 22.46
N GLU A 369 11.49 14.44 21.28
CA GLU A 369 10.97 14.99 20.02
C GLU A 369 9.95 14.07 19.35
N LEU A 370 10.07 12.76 19.55
CA LEU A 370 9.19 11.74 18.99
C LEU A 370 8.92 10.65 20.03
N ILE A 371 7.68 10.15 20.10
CA ILE A 371 7.29 9.03 20.95
C ILE A 371 6.71 7.90 20.10
N VAL A 372 7.22 6.69 20.29
CA VAL A 372 6.80 5.46 19.64
C VAL A 372 6.42 4.43 20.71
N SER A 373 5.31 3.73 20.53
CA SER A 373 4.87 2.72 21.51
C SER A 373 5.89 1.59 21.66
N VAL A 374 6.18 1.23 22.93
CA VAL A 374 6.98 0.04 23.28
C VAL A 374 6.28 -1.26 22.87
N CYS A 375 4.94 -1.31 22.88
CA CYS A 375 4.18 -2.53 22.57
C CYS A 375 4.48 -3.07 21.17
N GLY A 376 4.87 -2.19 20.26
CA GLY A 376 5.22 -2.59 18.91
C GLY A 376 6.55 -3.32 18.80
N LEU A 377 7.53 -3.00 19.65
CA LEU A 377 8.91 -3.46 19.47
C LEU A 377 9.04 -4.98 19.53
N PRO A 378 8.53 -5.70 20.55
CA PRO A 378 8.75 -7.14 20.67
C PRO A 378 8.19 -7.94 19.48
N SER A 379 7.13 -7.44 18.85
CA SER A 379 6.49 -8.09 17.69
C SER A 379 7.17 -7.79 16.36
N ARG A 380 7.86 -6.65 16.25
CA ARG A 380 8.42 -6.15 14.98
C ARG A 380 9.85 -6.60 14.75
N LEU A 381 10.57 -7.07 15.78
CA LEU A 381 11.89 -7.68 15.65
C LEU A 381 12.97 -6.75 15.06
N ASN A 382 12.88 -5.45 15.31
CA ASN A 382 13.80 -4.41 14.79
C ASN A 382 14.51 -3.65 15.92
N ILE A 383 15.29 -4.36 16.75
CA ILE A 383 16.07 -3.76 17.86
C ILE A 383 17.18 -2.83 17.37
N GLY A 384 17.55 -2.88 16.09
CA GLY A 384 18.51 -1.95 15.49
C GLY A 384 18.17 -0.48 15.77
N GLN A 385 16.89 -0.09 15.83
CA GLN A 385 16.50 1.30 16.16
C GLN A 385 16.77 1.69 17.62
N LEU A 386 16.69 0.74 18.56
CA LEU A 386 17.07 0.97 19.96
C LEU A 386 18.59 1.11 20.07
N ARG A 387 19.35 0.33 19.29
CA ARG A 387 20.80 0.45 19.22
C ARG A 387 21.25 1.74 18.53
N GLU A 388 20.56 2.17 17.47
CA GLU A 388 20.77 3.47 16.82
C GLU A 388 20.50 4.61 17.82
N SER A 389 19.42 4.52 18.59
CA SER A 389 19.10 5.49 19.65
C SER A 389 20.26 5.67 20.65
N VAL A 390 20.81 4.56 21.15
CA VAL A 390 21.97 4.55 22.06
C VAL A 390 23.23 5.08 21.38
N ALA A 391 23.53 4.66 20.15
CA ALA A 391 24.67 5.16 19.38
C ALA A 391 24.53 6.66 19.06
N GLY A 392 23.32 7.17 18.88
CA GLY A 392 23.04 8.60 18.70
C GLY A 392 23.35 9.42 19.96
N ARG A 393 23.15 8.85 21.17
CA ARG A 393 23.60 9.47 22.43
C ARG A 393 25.12 9.58 22.49
N ILE A 394 25.83 8.51 22.11
CA ILE A 394 27.29 8.48 22.01
C ILE A 394 27.77 9.56 21.04
N ALA A 395 27.21 9.62 19.83
CA ALA A 395 27.55 10.62 18.82
C ALA A 395 27.38 12.06 19.33
N LYS A 396 26.28 12.34 20.05
CA LYS A 396 26.05 13.66 20.65
C LYS A 396 27.04 14.00 21.76
N ALA A 397 27.41 13.03 22.60
CA ALA A 397 28.39 13.24 23.67
C ALA A 397 29.81 13.47 23.11
N GLU A 398 30.16 12.80 22.02
CA GLU A 398 31.46 12.95 21.36
C GLU A 398 31.54 14.20 20.46
N GLY A 399 30.40 14.66 19.94
CA GLY A 399 30.33 15.78 19.02
C GLY A 399 30.66 15.42 17.56
N GLU A 400 30.75 14.13 17.24
CA GLU A 400 31.00 13.60 15.89
C GLU A 400 30.11 12.38 15.58
N PRO A 401 29.83 12.09 14.29
CA PRO A 401 29.05 10.91 13.92
C PRO A 401 29.74 9.61 14.31
N VAL A 402 28.95 8.63 14.78
CA VAL A 402 29.43 7.28 15.07
C VAL A 402 29.30 6.41 13.82
N ILE A 403 30.39 5.72 13.46
CA ILE A 403 30.39 4.76 12.34
C ILE A 403 30.07 3.35 12.85
N ILE A 404 28.97 2.79 12.38
CA ILE A 404 28.48 1.42 12.60
C ILE A 404 28.34 0.74 11.23
N PRO A 405 29.38 0.05 10.74
CA PRO A 405 29.32 -0.63 9.45
C PRO A 405 28.18 -1.66 9.42
N SER A 406 27.50 -1.77 8.27
CA SER A 406 26.49 -2.82 8.08
C SER A 406 27.14 -4.20 8.16
N LEU A 407 26.54 -5.14 8.90
CA LEU A 407 27.04 -6.51 9.12
C LEU A 407 28.30 -6.63 9.99
N ASN A 408 28.74 -5.54 10.65
CA ASN A 408 29.89 -5.56 11.55
C ASN A 408 29.73 -4.53 12.67
N ALA A 409 28.57 -4.53 13.33
CA ALA A 409 28.31 -3.67 14.47
C ALA A 409 29.15 -4.05 15.71
N PRO A 410 29.52 -3.05 16.54
CA PRO A 410 30.18 -3.29 17.82
C PRO A 410 29.36 -4.20 18.73
N LYS A 411 30.05 -5.04 19.52
CA LYS A 411 29.40 -5.93 20.51
C LYS A 411 28.89 -5.14 21.71
N ASP A 412 27.96 -5.74 22.46
CA ASP A 412 27.32 -5.10 23.62
C ASP A 412 28.34 -4.49 24.60
N ASP A 413 29.36 -5.26 24.99
CA ASP A 413 30.40 -4.81 25.92
C ASP A 413 31.18 -3.58 25.41
N GLU A 414 31.39 -3.48 24.09
CA GLU A 414 32.09 -2.35 23.47
C GLU A 414 31.23 -1.08 23.52
N ILE A 415 29.93 -1.20 23.23
CA ILE A 415 28.99 -0.07 23.30
C ILE A 415 28.83 0.38 24.76
N ARG A 416 28.65 -0.57 25.69
CA ARG A 416 28.52 -0.29 27.14
C ARG A 416 29.78 0.37 27.71
N ALA A 417 30.96 -0.12 27.35
CA ALA A 417 32.23 0.48 27.76
C ALA A 417 32.38 1.92 27.23
N ARG A 418 31.91 2.18 26.00
CA ARG A 418 31.92 3.53 25.41
C ARG A 418 30.93 4.47 26.11
N LEU A 419 29.73 4.01 26.43
CA LEU A 419 28.76 4.78 27.24
C LEU A 419 29.36 5.17 28.59
N LYS A 420 29.95 4.19 29.28
CA LYS A 420 30.62 4.39 30.58
C LYS A 420 31.75 5.41 30.49
N ALA A 421 32.58 5.33 29.44
CA ALA A 421 33.69 6.27 29.23
C ALA A 421 33.21 7.72 28.97
N LEU A 422 31.98 7.89 28.49
CA LEU A 422 31.33 9.17 28.24
C LEU A 422 30.43 9.63 29.40
N GLU A 423 30.49 8.94 30.55
CA GLU A 423 29.64 9.21 31.73
C GLU A 423 28.13 9.13 31.44
N LEU A 424 27.75 8.33 30.43
CA LEU A 424 26.36 8.00 30.11
C LEU A 424 25.93 6.72 30.83
N VAL A 425 24.62 6.50 30.95
CA VAL A 425 24.05 5.30 31.59
C VAL A 425 24.40 4.05 30.74
N GLU A 426 25.02 3.05 31.37
CA GLU A 426 25.61 1.89 30.66
C GLU A 426 24.59 1.01 29.92
N ASP A 427 23.30 1.07 30.23
CA ASP A 427 22.25 0.34 29.51
C ASP A 427 21.45 1.22 28.51
N GLY A 428 21.80 2.50 28.41
CA GLY A 428 21.16 3.45 27.49
C GLY A 428 19.73 3.86 27.87
N MET A 429 19.26 3.52 29.07
CA MET A 429 17.90 3.84 29.54
C MET A 429 17.91 5.02 30.52
N GLU A 430 17.05 6.00 30.26
CA GLU A 430 16.99 7.29 30.96
C GLU A 430 15.76 7.37 31.87
N THR A 431 15.87 8.11 32.98
CA THR A 431 14.72 8.47 33.81
C THR A 431 14.09 9.75 33.28
N LEU A 432 12.82 9.68 32.86
CA LEU A 432 12.08 10.81 32.29
C LEU A 432 11.21 11.52 33.32
N THR A 433 10.95 12.81 33.06
CA THR A 433 10.01 13.63 33.82
C THR A 433 8.91 14.17 32.92
N VAL A 434 7.65 14.10 33.35
CA VAL A 434 6.48 14.64 32.66
C VAL A 434 5.75 15.59 33.61
N ASN A 435 5.54 16.85 33.19
CA ASN A 435 4.87 17.88 34.01
C ASN A 435 5.46 18.06 35.43
N GLY A 436 6.76 17.77 35.62
CA GLY A 436 7.43 17.85 36.92
C GLY A 436 7.38 16.57 37.76
N GLU A 437 6.68 15.52 37.31
CA GLU A 437 6.64 14.21 37.95
C GLU A 437 7.60 13.25 37.27
N THR A 438 8.44 12.58 38.06
CA THR A 438 9.37 11.55 37.57
C THR A 438 8.64 10.25 37.30
N LEU A 439 8.84 9.67 36.11
CA LEU A 439 8.26 8.38 35.76
C LEU A 439 8.92 7.25 36.57
N PRO A 440 8.15 6.23 37.01
CA PRO A 440 8.65 5.18 37.89
C PRO A 440 9.60 4.19 37.19
N ARG A 441 9.55 4.08 35.86
CA ARG A 441 10.45 3.23 35.05
C ARG A 441 11.35 4.06 34.15
N ARG A 442 12.48 3.47 33.78
CA ARG A 442 13.41 4.05 32.80
C ARG A 442 12.97 3.75 31.38
N THR A 443 13.27 4.66 30.48
CA THR A 443 12.89 4.62 29.07
C THR A 443 14.13 4.60 28.19
N THR A 444 14.18 3.76 27.16
CA THR A 444 15.23 3.90 26.13
C THR A 444 14.96 5.18 25.33
N VAL A 445 15.90 6.12 25.37
CA VAL A 445 15.77 7.44 24.72
C VAL A 445 17.08 7.85 24.06
N GLY A 446 17.00 8.35 22.83
CA GLY A 446 18.17 8.74 22.06
C GLY A 446 17.83 9.15 20.63
N TRP A 447 18.84 9.64 19.90
CA TRP A 447 18.62 10.16 18.55
C TRP A 447 18.59 9.04 17.53
N VAL A 448 17.48 8.95 16.80
CA VAL A 448 17.25 8.02 15.69
C VAL A 448 17.06 8.83 14.41
N TYR A 449 17.50 8.31 13.27
CA TYR A 449 17.34 9.01 11.99
C TYR A 449 15.98 8.69 11.33
N TRP A 450 15.12 9.70 11.26
CA TRP A 450 13.75 9.60 10.75
C TRP A 450 13.56 10.39 9.47
N GLY A 451 12.78 9.86 8.53
CA GLY A 451 12.34 10.58 7.34
C GLY A 451 10.83 10.71 7.28
N ARG A 452 10.38 11.82 6.68
CA ARG A 452 8.98 12.01 6.28
C ARG A 452 8.82 11.51 4.86
N THR A 453 7.84 10.64 4.63
CA THR A 453 7.57 10.08 3.29
C THR A 453 6.73 11.04 2.45
N LEU A 454 6.72 10.83 1.13
CA LEU A 454 5.82 11.52 0.18
C LEU A 454 4.32 11.23 0.41
N HIS A 455 3.96 10.40 1.38
CA HIS A 455 2.59 10.08 1.73
C HIS A 455 2.01 11.10 2.72
N LEU A 456 1.70 12.28 2.21
CA LEU A 456 1.14 13.39 2.98
C LEU A 456 -0.37 13.23 3.19
N ALA A 457 -0.88 13.67 4.35
CA ALA A 457 -2.32 13.65 4.63
C ALA A 457 -3.10 14.53 3.63
N ALA A 458 -2.58 15.73 3.36
CA ALA A 458 -3.18 16.71 2.46
C ALA A 458 -3.37 16.20 1.01
N ASP A 459 -2.52 15.27 0.56
CA ASP A 459 -2.62 14.71 -0.79
C ASP A 459 -3.68 13.60 -0.90
N LYS A 460 -4.14 13.06 0.24
CA LYS A 460 -5.06 11.92 0.29
C LYS A 460 -6.50 12.29 0.62
N ILE A 461 -6.77 13.52 1.08
CA ILE A 461 -8.13 13.99 1.35
C ILE A 461 -8.89 14.24 0.04
N HIS A 462 -9.97 13.48 -0.17
CA HIS A 462 -10.84 13.56 -1.34
C HIS A 462 -12.29 13.53 -0.89
N MET A 463 -13.17 14.26 -1.57
CA MET A 463 -14.60 14.22 -1.32
C MET A 463 -15.40 14.67 -2.55
N GLY A 464 -16.64 14.20 -2.66
CA GLY A 464 -17.53 14.57 -3.76
C GLY A 464 -19.01 14.37 -3.45
N VAL A 465 -19.82 15.37 -3.79
CA VAL A 465 -21.30 15.33 -3.76
C VAL A 465 -21.91 15.59 -5.14
N LYS A 466 -21.08 15.84 -6.17
CA LYS A 466 -21.49 16.01 -7.57
C LYS A 466 -20.59 15.21 -8.53
N PRO A 467 -21.11 14.79 -9.70
CA PRO A 467 -20.30 14.13 -10.73
C PRO A 467 -19.07 14.98 -11.14
N GLY A 468 -17.95 14.31 -11.40
CA GLY A 468 -16.67 14.96 -11.73
C GLY A 468 -15.86 15.45 -10.52
N GLN A 469 -16.41 15.37 -9.29
CA GLN A 469 -15.63 15.53 -8.05
C GLN A 469 -14.94 14.23 -7.66
N ARG A 470 -14.07 14.25 -6.63
CA ARG A 470 -13.28 13.07 -6.21
C ARG A 470 -14.09 12.18 -5.26
N ASP A 471 -15.00 11.40 -5.82
CA ASP A 471 -15.82 10.40 -5.12
C ASP A 471 -15.10 9.03 -4.92
N GLN A 472 -15.74 8.11 -4.20
CA GLN A 472 -15.19 6.78 -3.87
C GLN A 472 -15.88 5.64 -4.62
N GLY A 473 -15.06 4.69 -5.09
CA GLY A 473 -15.51 3.49 -5.78
C GLY A 473 -15.78 2.33 -4.81
N LEU A 474 -16.76 1.51 -5.18
CA LEU A 474 -17.16 0.27 -4.51
C LEU A 474 -17.23 -0.83 -5.58
N GLY A 475 -16.78 -2.03 -5.22
CA GLY A 475 -16.79 -3.20 -6.08
C GLY A 475 -17.59 -4.37 -5.49
N GLU A 476 -17.35 -5.55 -6.05
CA GLU A 476 -18.08 -6.76 -5.70
C GLU A 476 -17.81 -7.16 -4.25
N THR A 477 -16.55 -7.08 -3.77
CA THR A 477 -16.20 -7.42 -2.38
C THR A 477 -16.97 -6.57 -1.37
N GLU A 478 -17.10 -5.28 -1.64
CA GLU A 478 -17.85 -4.35 -0.80
C GLU A 478 -19.36 -4.68 -0.80
N PHE A 479 -19.93 -4.98 -1.96
CA PHE A 479 -21.32 -5.44 -2.07
C PHE A 479 -21.54 -6.73 -1.26
N LEU A 480 -20.64 -7.70 -1.37
CA LEU A 480 -20.75 -8.98 -0.69
C LEU A 480 -20.68 -8.83 0.84
N ALA A 481 -19.75 -8.03 1.34
CA ALA A 481 -19.62 -7.75 2.76
C ALA A 481 -20.85 -7.02 3.33
N LEU A 482 -21.41 -6.04 2.59
CA LEU A 482 -22.65 -5.36 2.99
C LEU A 482 -23.87 -6.30 2.94
N ARG A 483 -23.92 -7.20 1.95
CA ARG A 483 -25.00 -8.19 1.79
C ARG A 483 -24.97 -9.20 2.92
N GLU A 484 -23.80 -9.73 3.27
CA GLU A 484 -23.61 -10.59 4.45
C GLU A 484 -24.04 -9.87 5.74
N ALA A 485 -23.89 -8.55 5.80
CA ALA A 485 -24.37 -7.76 6.93
C ALA A 485 -25.89 -7.57 6.99
N GLY A 486 -26.60 -7.84 5.89
CA GLY A 486 -28.01 -7.47 5.72
C GLY A 486 -28.21 -5.96 5.54
N ALA A 487 -27.15 -5.20 5.22
CA ALA A 487 -27.20 -3.75 5.09
C ALA A 487 -27.80 -3.30 3.73
N PHE A 488 -28.98 -3.81 3.39
CA PHE A 488 -29.59 -3.63 2.07
C PHE A 488 -29.95 -2.17 1.76
N GLY A 489 -30.37 -1.39 2.76
CA GLY A 489 -30.62 0.04 2.61
C GLY A 489 -29.35 0.80 2.24
N VAL A 490 -28.21 0.44 2.83
CA VAL A 490 -26.90 1.00 2.47
C VAL A 490 -26.49 0.59 1.05
N ILE A 491 -26.74 -0.67 0.64
CA ILE A 491 -26.45 -1.11 -0.73
C ILE A 491 -27.25 -0.30 -1.76
N ASP A 492 -28.57 -0.17 -1.58
CA ASP A 492 -29.40 0.61 -2.51
C ASP A 492 -29.05 2.11 -2.48
N ASP A 493 -28.59 2.64 -1.35
CA ASP A 493 -28.11 4.01 -1.31
C ASP A 493 -26.81 4.17 -2.11
N LEU A 494 -25.79 3.35 -1.84
CA LEU A 494 -24.45 3.54 -2.42
C LEU A 494 -24.33 3.08 -3.88
N PHE A 495 -24.96 1.97 -4.25
CA PHE A 495 -24.88 1.40 -5.62
C PHE A 495 -25.99 1.89 -6.55
N ASN A 496 -27.00 2.60 -6.02
CA ASN A 496 -28.08 3.19 -6.81
C ASN A 496 -28.23 4.68 -6.51
N THR A 497 -28.85 5.10 -5.40
CA THR A 497 -29.24 6.51 -5.18
C THR A 497 -28.07 7.51 -5.28
N CYS A 498 -26.93 7.16 -4.69
CA CYS A 498 -25.71 7.96 -4.70
C CYS A 498 -24.80 7.67 -5.90
N ALA A 499 -25.14 6.74 -6.79
CA ALA A 499 -24.26 6.36 -7.88
C ALA A 499 -24.05 7.52 -8.88
N VAL A 500 -22.78 7.79 -9.20
CA VAL A 500 -22.35 8.86 -10.11
C VAL A 500 -22.90 8.69 -11.52
N ASP A 501 -23.14 7.44 -11.94
CA ASP A 501 -23.61 7.10 -13.29
C ASP A 501 -25.14 7.30 -13.46
N ARG A 502 -25.85 7.80 -12.45
CA ARG A 502 -27.26 8.17 -12.60
C ARG A 502 -27.41 9.43 -13.46
N ASP A 503 -28.43 9.42 -14.32
CA ASP A 503 -28.80 10.58 -15.16
C ASP A 503 -29.10 11.85 -14.34
N ASP A 504 -29.55 11.69 -13.09
CA ASP A 504 -29.92 12.78 -12.17
C ASP A 504 -28.90 13.00 -11.03
N ALA A 505 -27.72 12.41 -11.12
CA ALA A 505 -26.67 12.47 -10.08
C ALA A 505 -26.22 13.91 -9.76
N ASP A 506 -26.23 14.81 -10.73
CA ASP A 506 -25.86 16.22 -10.56
C ASP A 506 -26.83 17.02 -9.68
N THR A 507 -28.07 16.56 -9.57
CA THR A 507 -29.13 17.17 -8.74
C THR A 507 -29.24 16.59 -7.33
N LEU A 508 -28.49 15.53 -7.01
CA LEU A 508 -28.64 14.83 -5.72
C LEU A 508 -28.43 15.75 -4.51
N ALA A 509 -27.41 16.63 -4.57
CA ALA A 509 -27.16 17.59 -3.50
C ALA A 509 -28.34 18.56 -3.29
N ASP A 510 -28.94 19.05 -4.38
CA ASP A 510 -30.09 19.96 -4.31
C ASP A 510 -31.34 19.23 -3.79
N ARG A 511 -31.50 17.95 -4.12
CA ARG A 511 -32.57 17.09 -3.57
C ARG A 511 -32.43 16.91 -2.06
N VAL A 512 -31.21 16.68 -1.56
CA VAL A 512 -30.93 16.59 -0.11
C VAL A 512 -31.29 17.90 0.61
N VAL A 513 -30.97 19.06 0.01
CA VAL A 513 -31.37 20.37 0.54
C VAL A 513 -32.90 20.51 0.59
N ALA A 514 -33.59 20.01 -0.43
CA ALA A 514 -35.05 20.11 -0.54
C ALA A 514 -35.80 19.21 0.48
N GLY A 515 -35.22 18.08 0.88
CA GLY A 515 -35.83 17.18 1.87
C GLY A 515 -35.36 15.73 1.77
N PRO A 516 -36.10 14.78 2.40
CA PRO A 516 -35.79 13.36 2.34
C PRO A 516 -35.71 12.84 0.90
N VAL A 517 -34.68 12.04 0.64
CA VAL A 517 -34.39 11.45 -0.68
C VAL A 517 -34.93 10.03 -0.72
N ALA A 518 -35.63 9.68 -1.81
CA ALA A 518 -36.09 8.32 -2.08
C ALA A 518 -35.27 7.68 -3.21
N PRO A 519 -35.07 6.34 -3.18
CA PRO A 519 -34.41 5.61 -4.26
C PRO A 519 -35.26 5.65 -5.54
N THR A 520 -34.59 5.46 -6.67
CA THR A 520 -35.23 5.48 -7.99
C THR A 520 -34.88 4.21 -8.76
N THR A 521 -35.85 3.70 -9.51
CA THR A 521 -35.74 2.49 -10.32
C THR A 521 -35.91 2.87 -11.80
N PRO A 522 -35.12 2.29 -12.73
CA PRO A 522 -34.07 1.30 -12.52
C PRO A 522 -32.80 1.89 -11.89
N SER A 523 -31.98 1.00 -11.32
CA SER A 523 -30.59 1.32 -10.95
C SER A 523 -29.77 1.63 -12.22
N PRO A 524 -28.68 2.42 -12.11
CA PRO A 524 -27.82 2.71 -13.26
C PRO A 524 -27.15 1.47 -13.84
N GLN A 525 -26.79 0.48 -13.00
CA GLN A 525 -26.18 -0.77 -13.46
C GLN A 525 -27.17 -1.61 -14.29
N PHE A 526 -28.43 -1.67 -13.86
CA PHE A 526 -29.46 -2.37 -14.62
C PHE A 526 -29.80 -1.63 -15.91
N ASP A 527 -29.86 -0.30 -15.90
CA ASP A 527 -30.06 0.49 -17.13
C ASP A 527 -28.90 0.28 -18.13
N ALA A 528 -27.65 0.26 -17.65
CA ALA A 528 -26.49 -0.08 -18.46
C ALA A 528 -26.56 -1.52 -19.03
N LEU A 529 -27.09 -2.48 -18.26
CA LEU A 529 -27.35 -3.83 -18.75
C LEU A 529 -28.41 -3.82 -19.87
N ILE A 530 -29.52 -3.08 -19.70
CA ILE A 530 -30.56 -2.93 -20.74
C ILE A 530 -29.94 -2.37 -22.02
N GLY A 531 -29.12 -1.32 -21.90
CA GLY A 531 -28.36 -0.73 -22.99
C GLY A 531 -27.50 -1.77 -23.73
N HIS A 532 -26.71 -2.57 -23.00
CA HIS A 532 -25.88 -3.62 -23.59
C HIS A 532 -26.69 -4.74 -24.25
N LEU A 533 -27.76 -5.23 -23.61
CA LEU A 533 -28.62 -6.27 -24.18
C LEU A 533 -29.31 -5.81 -25.46
N SER A 534 -29.65 -4.52 -25.56
CA SER A 534 -30.25 -3.94 -26.76
C SER A 534 -29.32 -3.99 -27.98
N LYS A 535 -27.98 -3.93 -27.78
CA LYS A 535 -26.98 -4.07 -28.85
C LYS A 535 -27.10 -5.40 -29.58
N GLY A 536 -27.34 -6.47 -28.82
CA GLY A 536 -27.56 -7.83 -29.33
C GLY A 536 -29.02 -8.16 -29.65
N GLY A 537 -29.92 -7.16 -29.75
CA GLY A 537 -31.31 -7.38 -30.15
C GLY A 537 -32.23 -7.94 -29.05
N VAL A 538 -31.85 -7.84 -27.78
CA VAL A 538 -32.70 -8.21 -26.64
C VAL A 538 -33.32 -6.94 -26.03
N ALA A 539 -34.65 -6.88 -25.99
CA ALA A 539 -35.39 -5.84 -25.29
C ALA A 539 -35.75 -6.31 -23.89
N VAL A 540 -35.71 -5.37 -22.94
CA VAL A 540 -36.00 -5.59 -21.53
C VAL A 540 -37.09 -4.61 -21.10
N ALA A 541 -38.12 -5.10 -20.42
CA ALA A 541 -39.18 -4.28 -19.86
C ALA A 541 -39.40 -4.62 -18.38
N LEU A 542 -39.37 -3.61 -17.51
CA LEU A 542 -39.63 -3.75 -16.08
C LEU A 542 -41.07 -3.30 -15.79
N ASP A 543 -41.85 -4.15 -15.12
CA ASP A 543 -43.18 -3.82 -14.58
C ASP A 543 -43.38 -4.46 -13.20
N GLU A 544 -44.58 -4.31 -12.59
CA GLU A 544 -44.91 -4.84 -11.26
C GLU A 544 -44.74 -6.36 -11.12
N ARG A 545 -44.76 -7.12 -12.22
CA ARG A 545 -44.59 -8.59 -12.22
C ARG A 545 -43.11 -9.01 -12.39
N GLY A 546 -42.18 -8.06 -12.45
CA GLY A 546 -40.74 -8.29 -12.61
C GLY A 546 -40.19 -7.84 -13.97
N THR A 547 -39.12 -8.48 -14.44
CA THR A 547 -38.41 -8.09 -15.67
C THR A 547 -38.72 -9.05 -16.83
N GLU A 548 -39.33 -8.57 -17.89
CA GLU A 548 -39.59 -9.34 -19.11
C GLU A 548 -38.49 -9.15 -20.15
N PHE A 549 -38.03 -10.26 -20.74
CA PHE A 549 -37.07 -10.27 -21.83
C PHE A 549 -37.77 -10.67 -23.12
N SER A 550 -37.52 -9.95 -24.21
CA SER A 550 -38.10 -10.24 -25.53
C SER A 550 -37.12 -9.93 -26.66
N LEU A 551 -37.31 -10.57 -27.82
CA LEU A 551 -36.50 -10.25 -29.00
C LEU A 551 -36.99 -8.93 -29.61
N LYS A 552 -36.08 -7.96 -29.70
CA LYS A 552 -36.34 -6.66 -30.32
C LYS A 552 -36.43 -6.82 -31.84
N ARG A 553 -37.51 -6.33 -32.45
CA ARG A 553 -37.66 -6.28 -33.92
C ARG A 553 -37.24 -4.89 -34.42
N GLY A 554 -36.16 -4.83 -35.19
CA GLY A 554 -35.56 -3.57 -35.68
C GLY A 554 -34.52 -2.98 -34.73
N GLY A 555 -33.83 -1.94 -35.17
CA GLY A 555 -32.77 -1.27 -34.43
C GLY A 555 -32.31 0.02 -35.13
N ASP A 556 -31.35 0.70 -34.54
CA ASP A 556 -30.90 2.02 -35.00
C ASP A 556 -30.13 1.93 -36.32
N VAL A 557 -29.37 0.84 -36.51
CA VAL A 557 -28.58 0.59 -37.72
C VAL A 557 -29.02 -0.72 -38.37
N ALA A 558 -29.49 -0.65 -39.61
CA ALA A 558 -29.78 -1.83 -40.43
C ALA A 558 -28.49 -2.42 -41.00
N LEU A 559 -28.31 -3.73 -40.83
CA LEU A 559 -27.14 -4.43 -41.35
C LEU A 559 -27.34 -4.75 -42.85
N ALA A 560 -26.30 -4.55 -43.65
CA ALA A 560 -26.30 -4.77 -45.09
C ALA A 560 -26.67 -6.23 -45.46
N ARG A 561 -26.32 -7.18 -44.59
CA ARG A 561 -26.80 -8.56 -44.60
C ARG A 561 -27.08 -9.01 -43.17
N PRO A 562 -28.02 -9.97 -42.97
CA PRO A 562 -28.17 -10.65 -41.69
C PRO A 562 -26.86 -11.35 -41.31
N VAL A 563 -26.39 -11.12 -40.08
CA VAL A 563 -25.22 -11.80 -39.51
C VAL A 563 -25.66 -12.81 -38.44
N PRO A 564 -24.88 -13.85 -38.11
CA PRO A 564 -25.20 -14.76 -37.02
C PRO A 564 -25.42 -14.01 -35.70
N HIS A 565 -26.47 -14.36 -34.94
CA HIS A 565 -26.75 -13.73 -33.66
C HIS A 565 -25.63 -14.05 -32.64
N PRO A 566 -25.10 -13.06 -31.91
CA PRO A 566 -23.94 -13.26 -31.02
C PRO A 566 -24.19 -14.29 -29.91
N TRP A 567 -25.44 -14.39 -29.44
CA TRP A 567 -25.82 -15.26 -28.32
C TRP A 567 -26.81 -16.41 -28.63
N LEU A 568 -27.37 -16.49 -29.84
CA LEU A 568 -28.42 -17.46 -30.20
C LEU A 568 -27.99 -18.26 -31.44
N PRO A 569 -27.49 -19.49 -31.26
CA PRO A 569 -27.16 -20.36 -32.38
C PRO A 569 -28.36 -20.57 -33.31
N GLY A 570 -28.14 -20.48 -34.62
CA GLY A 570 -29.18 -20.68 -35.63
C GLY A 570 -30.11 -19.47 -35.86
N HIS A 571 -29.89 -18.35 -35.17
CA HIS A 571 -30.59 -17.09 -35.41
C HIS A 571 -29.67 -16.06 -36.08
N SER A 572 -30.27 -15.08 -36.74
CA SER A 572 -29.54 -13.96 -37.36
C SER A 572 -30.01 -12.62 -36.81
N LEU A 573 -29.05 -11.71 -36.65
CA LEU A 573 -29.29 -10.32 -36.32
C LEU A 573 -29.35 -9.51 -37.61
N THR A 574 -30.40 -8.69 -37.76
CA THR A 574 -30.58 -7.84 -38.95
C THR A 574 -30.34 -6.36 -38.65
N HIS A 575 -30.33 -5.98 -37.37
CA HIS A 575 -30.12 -4.62 -36.90
C HIS A 575 -29.32 -4.65 -35.59
N VAL A 576 -28.51 -3.63 -35.37
CA VAL A 576 -27.90 -3.34 -34.05
C VAL A 576 -28.52 -2.07 -33.47
N SER A 577 -28.58 -1.97 -32.15
CA SER A 577 -29.05 -0.77 -31.43
C SER A 577 -27.95 -0.22 -30.52
N GLY A 578 -27.96 1.08 -30.24
CA GLY A 578 -27.04 1.72 -29.31
C GLY A 578 -26.53 3.07 -29.83
N ARG A 579 -26.27 4.02 -28.91
CA ARG A 579 -25.76 5.35 -29.28
C ARG A 579 -24.27 5.33 -29.67
N ASP A 580 -23.53 4.30 -29.24
CA ASP A 580 -22.08 4.19 -29.38
C ASP A 580 -21.65 3.08 -30.36
N VAL A 581 -22.36 2.91 -31.48
CA VAL A 581 -21.97 1.92 -32.49
C VAL A 581 -20.57 2.28 -33.03
N PRO A 582 -19.56 1.38 -32.94
CA PRO A 582 -18.20 1.70 -33.33
C PRO A 582 -18.13 2.10 -34.80
N ARG A 583 -17.39 3.16 -35.10
CA ARG A 583 -17.15 3.60 -36.48
C ARG A 583 -16.65 2.46 -37.38
N ALA A 584 -15.78 1.62 -36.85
CA ALA A 584 -15.30 0.42 -37.54
C ALA A 584 -16.46 -0.51 -37.96
N LEU A 585 -17.46 -0.72 -37.11
CA LEU A 585 -18.63 -1.53 -37.46
C LEU A 585 -19.44 -0.87 -38.58
N LEU A 586 -19.70 0.44 -38.47
CA LEU A 586 -20.41 1.22 -39.49
C LEU A 586 -19.70 1.15 -40.86
N GLU A 587 -18.40 1.41 -40.89
CA GLU A 587 -17.59 1.35 -42.12
C GLU A 587 -17.58 -0.05 -42.74
N ALA A 588 -17.51 -1.10 -41.91
CA ALA A 588 -17.59 -2.48 -42.41
C ALA A 588 -18.97 -2.78 -43.01
N ASN A 589 -20.04 -2.27 -42.40
CA ASN A 589 -21.41 -2.42 -42.87
C ASN A 589 -21.66 -1.68 -44.18
N ASP A 590 -21.23 -0.41 -44.28
CA ASP A 590 -21.37 0.43 -45.47
C ASP A 590 -20.57 -0.16 -46.64
N ARG A 591 -19.32 -0.58 -46.39
CA ARG A 591 -18.49 -1.26 -47.39
C ARG A 591 -19.15 -2.53 -47.92
N LEU A 592 -19.74 -3.34 -47.04
CA LEU A 592 -20.48 -4.54 -47.45
C LEU A 592 -21.70 -4.16 -48.32
N ALA A 593 -22.46 -3.12 -47.95
CA ALA A 593 -23.58 -2.64 -48.73
C ALA A 593 -23.16 -2.18 -50.14
N GLU A 594 -22.07 -1.44 -50.26
CA GLU A 594 -21.49 -1.02 -51.54
C GLU A 594 -21.04 -2.21 -52.41
N MET A 595 -20.38 -3.21 -51.80
CA MET A 595 -19.95 -4.41 -52.50
C MET A 595 -21.14 -5.18 -53.09
N ILE A 596 -22.24 -5.28 -52.33
CA ILE A 596 -23.48 -5.91 -52.80
C ILE A 596 -24.11 -5.10 -53.93
N ALA A 597 -24.19 -3.77 -53.79
CA ALA A 597 -24.77 -2.89 -54.82
C ALA A 597 -24.01 -2.94 -56.16
N ASN A 598 -22.69 -3.14 -56.11
CA ASN A 598 -21.83 -3.19 -57.28
C ASN A 598 -21.62 -4.60 -57.86
N GLY A 599 -22.30 -5.63 -57.32
CA GLY A 599 -22.21 -7.00 -57.84
C GLY A 599 -20.85 -7.67 -57.63
N ALA A 600 -20.20 -7.42 -56.48
CA ALA A 600 -18.93 -8.06 -56.13
C ALA A 600 -19.07 -9.61 -56.06
N PRO A 601 -17.99 -10.37 -56.36
CA PRO A 601 -17.99 -11.84 -56.25
C PRO A 601 -18.38 -12.34 -54.84
N ASP A 602 -19.15 -13.44 -54.79
CA ASP A 602 -19.68 -14.03 -53.55
C ASP A 602 -18.60 -14.27 -52.48
N VAL A 603 -17.42 -14.74 -52.87
CA VAL A 603 -16.29 -14.99 -51.95
C VAL A 603 -15.85 -13.72 -51.20
N LEU A 604 -15.90 -12.55 -51.84
CA LEU A 604 -15.54 -11.27 -51.20
C LEU A 604 -16.66 -10.76 -50.31
N VAL A 605 -17.92 -10.98 -50.73
CA VAL A 605 -19.10 -10.64 -49.93
C VAL A 605 -19.13 -11.49 -48.65
N ASP A 606 -18.87 -12.79 -48.75
CA ASP A 606 -18.84 -13.71 -47.61
C ASP A 606 -17.76 -13.31 -46.59
N ARG A 607 -16.55 -12.97 -47.04
CA ARG A 607 -15.47 -12.48 -46.15
C ARG A 607 -15.83 -11.15 -45.48
N ALA A 608 -16.51 -10.26 -46.19
CA ALA A 608 -16.98 -9.00 -45.63
C ALA A 608 -18.12 -9.22 -44.61
N VAL A 609 -18.99 -10.21 -44.84
CA VAL A 609 -20.00 -10.65 -43.85
C VAL A 609 -19.34 -11.24 -42.60
N GLU A 610 -18.28 -12.05 -42.74
CA GLU A 610 -17.50 -12.56 -41.59
C GLU A 610 -16.88 -11.43 -40.78
N THR A 611 -16.23 -10.47 -41.44
CA THR A 611 -15.64 -9.30 -40.79
C THR A 611 -16.69 -8.46 -40.06
N LEU A 612 -17.86 -8.24 -40.68
CA LEU A 612 -18.98 -7.55 -40.03
C LEU A 612 -19.50 -8.36 -38.84
N SER A 613 -19.58 -9.68 -38.96
CA SER A 613 -20.04 -10.59 -37.89
C SER A 613 -19.11 -10.55 -36.68
N GLU A 614 -17.79 -10.52 -36.88
CA GLU A 614 -16.80 -10.37 -35.80
C GLU A 614 -16.95 -9.02 -35.10
N ARG A 615 -17.13 -7.93 -35.85
CA ARG A 615 -17.32 -6.58 -35.29
C ARG A 615 -18.63 -6.46 -34.52
N VAL A 616 -19.72 -7.05 -35.02
CA VAL A 616 -21.01 -7.12 -34.31
C VAL A 616 -20.87 -7.97 -33.05
N ARG A 617 -20.16 -9.09 -33.11
CA ARG A 617 -19.90 -9.94 -31.93
C ARG A 617 -19.13 -9.16 -30.87
N ALA A 618 -18.00 -8.54 -31.23
CA ALA A 618 -17.21 -7.72 -30.33
C ALA A 618 -18.01 -6.54 -29.74
N PHE A 619 -18.88 -5.91 -30.54
CA PHE A 619 -19.76 -4.83 -30.05
C PHE A 619 -20.81 -5.31 -29.04
N CYS A 620 -21.25 -6.56 -29.14
CA CYS A 620 -22.19 -7.19 -28.21
C CYS A 620 -21.49 -7.93 -27.07
N GLU A 621 -20.16 -8.04 -27.07
CA GLU A 621 -19.41 -8.66 -25.98
C GLU A 621 -19.29 -7.71 -24.78
N LEU A 622 -19.04 -8.27 -23.59
CA LEU A 622 -18.91 -7.58 -22.30
C LEU A 622 -20.25 -7.20 -21.64
N LEU A 623 -20.83 -8.14 -20.89
CA LEU A 623 -21.94 -7.90 -19.96
C LEU A 623 -21.40 -7.90 -18.54
N ARG A 624 -21.56 -6.79 -17.81
CA ARG A 624 -21.17 -6.68 -16.40
C ARG A 624 -22.38 -6.92 -15.51
N LEU A 625 -22.29 -7.96 -14.67
CA LEU A 625 -23.32 -8.33 -13.69
C LEU A 625 -22.79 -8.30 -12.24
N GLN A 626 -21.51 -7.96 -12.07
CA GLN A 626 -20.92 -7.66 -10.76
C GLN A 626 -21.32 -6.26 -10.33
N PHE A 627 -21.52 -6.07 -9.03
CA PHE A 627 -21.77 -4.77 -8.44
C PHE A 627 -20.53 -3.91 -8.51
N GLN A 628 -20.64 -2.78 -9.21
CA GLN A 628 -19.62 -1.73 -9.24
C GLN A 628 -20.32 -0.39 -9.25
N ALA A 629 -19.87 0.52 -8.40
CA ALA A 629 -20.38 1.88 -8.37
C ALA A 629 -19.28 2.86 -7.93
N ARG A 630 -19.44 4.10 -8.36
CA ARG A 630 -18.81 5.28 -7.78
C ARG A 630 -19.91 6.05 -7.06
N ALA A 631 -19.75 6.36 -5.78
CA ALA A 631 -20.83 6.91 -4.96
C ALA A 631 -20.55 8.37 -4.57
N LEU A 632 -21.48 9.27 -4.87
CA LEU A 632 -21.55 10.62 -4.31
C LEU A 632 -21.79 10.58 -2.80
N PHE A 633 -21.65 11.73 -2.14
CA PHE A 633 -21.71 11.82 -0.67
C PHE A 633 -20.66 10.92 -0.02
N SER A 634 -19.49 10.87 -0.64
CA SER A 634 -18.36 10.09 -0.17
C SER A 634 -17.08 10.89 -0.12
N GLY A 635 -16.17 10.46 0.73
CA GLY A 635 -14.82 10.98 0.84
C GLY A 635 -13.82 9.92 1.26
N ARG A 636 -12.54 10.26 1.25
CA ARG A 636 -11.45 9.42 1.71
C ARG A 636 -10.38 10.28 2.32
N SER A 637 -9.73 9.79 3.38
CA SER A 637 -8.48 10.36 3.88
C SER A 637 -7.66 9.29 4.62
N VAL A 638 -6.45 9.67 5.03
CA VAL A 638 -5.63 8.89 5.97
C VAL A 638 -6.31 8.84 7.33
N THR A 639 -6.15 7.73 8.05
CA THR A 639 -6.64 7.61 9.43
C THR A 639 -5.57 7.92 10.48
N VAL A 640 -6.01 8.45 11.61
CA VAL A 640 -5.22 8.58 12.83
C VAL A 640 -6.03 8.07 14.03
N PRO A 641 -5.39 7.47 15.05
CA PRO A 641 -6.11 7.07 16.25
C PRO A 641 -6.58 8.30 17.03
N ALA A 642 -7.74 8.18 17.65
CA ALA A 642 -8.31 9.20 18.52
C ALA A 642 -8.87 8.55 19.78
N PRO A 643 -8.06 8.44 20.86
CA PRO A 643 -8.53 7.89 22.13
C PRO A 643 -9.69 8.70 22.73
N GLU A 644 -9.81 9.98 22.40
CA GLU A 644 -10.90 10.84 22.88
C GLU A 644 -12.28 10.52 22.27
N LEU A 645 -12.35 9.77 21.17
CA LEU A 645 -13.61 9.46 20.50
C LEU A 645 -14.26 8.19 21.06
N ARG A 646 -15.57 8.25 21.29
CA ARG A 646 -16.36 7.06 21.65
C ARG A 646 -16.36 6.06 20.50
N TYR A 647 -16.63 4.79 20.81
CA TYR A 647 -16.67 3.69 19.84
C TYR A 647 -17.71 3.89 18.71
N ASP A 648 -18.71 4.75 18.94
CA ASP A 648 -19.76 5.11 17.99
C ASP A 648 -19.47 6.42 17.27
N GLN A 649 -18.27 6.99 17.39
CA GLN A 649 -17.88 8.26 16.79
C GLN A 649 -16.71 8.13 15.80
N VAL A 650 -16.72 8.99 14.78
CA VAL A 650 -15.62 9.16 13.84
C VAL A 650 -15.37 10.66 13.63
N GLY A 651 -14.11 11.09 13.69
CA GLY A 651 -13.77 12.47 13.40
C GLY A 651 -13.59 12.69 11.90
N VAL A 652 -14.39 13.60 11.34
CA VAL A 652 -14.42 13.94 9.92
C VAL A 652 -13.70 15.29 9.70
N PRO A 653 -12.70 15.35 8.80
CA PRO A 653 -12.00 16.59 8.46
C PRO A 653 -12.95 17.74 8.13
N GLU A 654 -12.60 18.96 8.53
CA GLU A 654 -13.48 20.12 8.40
C GLU A 654 -13.97 20.36 6.97
N GLU A 655 -13.08 20.32 5.97
CA GLU A 655 -13.47 20.50 4.57
C GLU A 655 -14.39 19.37 4.06
N MET A 656 -14.14 18.15 4.51
CA MET A 656 -15.00 17.00 4.21
C MET A 656 -16.36 17.14 4.89
N ALA A 657 -16.40 17.62 6.14
CA ALA A 657 -17.62 17.86 6.89
C ALA A 657 -18.51 18.89 6.17
N TRP A 658 -17.95 20.05 5.82
CA TRP A 658 -18.68 21.08 5.06
C TRP A 658 -19.18 20.58 3.70
N THR A 659 -18.39 19.76 3.01
CA THR A 659 -18.77 19.26 1.67
C THR A 659 -19.88 18.21 1.75
N LEU A 660 -19.74 17.20 2.62
CA LEU A 660 -20.65 16.06 2.68
C LEU A 660 -21.92 16.37 3.47
N PHE A 661 -21.82 17.16 4.55
CA PHE A 661 -22.94 17.45 5.44
C PHE A 661 -23.55 18.84 5.23
N GLY A 662 -22.84 19.74 4.53
CA GLY A 662 -23.34 21.08 4.20
C GLY A 662 -24.71 21.09 3.49
N PRO A 663 -25.00 20.18 2.54
CA PRO A 663 -26.34 20.07 1.95
C PRO A 663 -27.45 19.80 2.99
N PHE A 664 -27.18 19.01 4.02
CA PHE A 664 -28.13 18.74 5.10
C PHE A 664 -28.31 19.96 6.00
N ALA A 665 -27.22 20.66 6.35
CA ALA A 665 -27.29 21.90 7.13
C ALA A 665 -28.06 23.01 6.38
N ALA A 666 -27.87 23.09 5.06
CA ALA A 666 -28.55 24.05 4.20
C ALA A 666 -30.08 23.89 4.18
N ARG A 667 -30.61 22.71 4.52
CA ARG A 667 -32.05 22.49 4.71
C ARG A 667 -32.64 23.38 5.82
N GLU A 668 -31.86 23.62 6.87
CA GLU A 668 -32.30 24.40 8.03
C GLU A 668 -32.00 25.90 7.87
N VAL A 669 -30.80 26.22 7.39
CA VAL A 669 -30.29 27.60 7.42
C VAL A 669 -30.16 28.26 6.05
N GLY A 670 -30.35 27.50 4.97
CA GLY A 670 -30.17 27.95 3.60
C GLY A 670 -28.72 27.85 3.10
N ALA A 671 -28.54 27.58 1.80
CA ALA A 671 -27.23 27.40 1.17
C ALA A 671 -26.33 28.64 1.28
N GLU A 672 -26.90 29.85 1.34
CA GLU A 672 -26.11 31.08 1.46
C GLU A 672 -25.38 31.17 2.80
N GLU A 673 -26.01 30.75 3.91
CA GLU A 673 -25.38 30.72 5.23
C GLU A 673 -24.28 29.66 5.30
N VAL A 674 -24.51 28.49 4.69
CA VAL A 674 -23.51 27.40 4.60
C VAL A 674 -22.30 27.82 3.76
N ASN A 675 -22.53 28.45 2.60
CA ASN A 675 -21.44 28.96 1.75
C ASN A 675 -20.59 30.03 2.45
N ARG A 676 -21.19 30.84 3.33
CA ARG A 676 -20.47 31.83 4.15
C ARG A 676 -19.82 31.22 5.41
N ARG A 677 -20.09 29.95 5.73
CA ARG A 677 -19.72 29.29 6.99
C ARG A 677 -20.03 30.16 8.21
N SER A 678 -21.26 30.67 8.27
CA SER A 678 -21.68 31.49 9.42
C SER A 678 -21.78 30.64 10.69
N LYS A 679 -21.72 31.27 11.87
CA LYS A 679 -21.91 30.56 13.15
C LYS A 679 -23.23 29.75 13.18
N LYS A 680 -24.30 30.28 12.58
CA LYS A 680 -25.59 29.57 12.47
C LYS A 680 -25.46 28.32 11.60
N ALA A 681 -24.68 28.39 10.52
CA ALA A 681 -24.39 27.25 9.67
C ALA A 681 -23.47 26.22 10.33
N GLU A 682 -22.50 26.65 11.14
CA GLU A 682 -21.68 25.75 11.97
C GLU A 682 -22.57 24.95 12.94
N GLU A 683 -23.47 25.64 13.66
CA GLU A 683 -24.41 25.00 14.59
C GLU A 683 -25.32 23.99 13.87
N ALA A 684 -25.84 24.36 12.68
CA ALA A 684 -26.68 23.47 11.87
C ALA A 684 -25.89 22.30 11.25
N LEU A 685 -24.63 22.50 10.90
CA LEU A 685 -23.73 21.45 10.39
C LEU A 685 -23.46 20.42 11.49
N ASP A 686 -23.05 20.88 12.67
CA ASP A 686 -22.73 20.01 13.79
C ASP A 686 -24.00 19.24 14.26
N ALA A 687 -25.18 19.88 14.21
CA ALA A 687 -26.46 19.21 14.47
C ALA A 687 -26.79 18.15 13.40
N ALA A 688 -26.63 18.46 12.11
CA ALA A 688 -26.85 17.49 11.04
C ALA A 688 -25.90 16.28 11.15
N MET A 689 -24.63 16.54 11.46
CA MET A 689 -23.63 15.50 11.71
C MET A 689 -24.01 14.62 12.90
N ALA A 690 -24.51 15.19 14.00
CA ALA A 690 -24.94 14.41 15.17
C ALA A 690 -26.13 13.48 14.87
N GLU A 691 -27.05 13.90 14.01
CA GLU A 691 -28.27 13.14 13.65
C GLU A 691 -28.05 12.06 12.59
N LEU A 692 -26.97 12.16 11.80
CA LEU A 692 -26.68 11.23 10.71
C LEU A 692 -25.66 10.15 11.12
N TRP A 693 -25.84 8.96 10.58
CA TRP A 693 -24.83 7.90 10.53
C TRP A 693 -23.95 8.06 9.30
N THR A 694 -22.67 7.77 9.49
CA THR A 694 -21.64 7.76 8.45
C THR A 694 -21.02 6.37 8.41
N VAL A 695 -20.97 5.77 7.23
CA VAL A 695 -20.36 4.45 7.04
C VAL A 695 -18.88 4.63 6.72
N VAL A 696 -18.01 4.11 7.59
CA VAL A 696 -16.57 4.09 7.40
C VAL A 696 -16.19 2.74 6.79
N LEU A 697 -15.45 2.75 5.69
CA LEU A 697 -14.94 1.58 4.99
C LEU A 697 -13.42 1.54 5.05
N ARG A 698 -12.85 0.43 5.54
CA ARG A 698 -11.42 0.10 5.43
C ARG A 698 -11.23 -1.07 4.47
N ASN A 699 -10.57 -0.82 3.34
CA ASN A 699 -10.30 -1.84 2.33
C ASN A 699 -9.09 -2.73 2.69
N PRO A 700 -9.06 -3.99 2.26
CA PRO A 700 -10.08 -4.69 1.45
C PRO A 700 -11.29 -5.17 2.26
N ALA A 701 -12.49 -5.17 1.66
CA ALA A 701 -13.73 -5.58 2.30
C ALA A 701 -14.01 -7.08 2.22
N PHE A 702 -13.22 -7.91 2.92
CA PHE A 702 -13.40 -9.37 2.94
C PHE A 702 -14.41 -9.87 3.98
N SER A 703 -14.91 -8.99 4.85
CA SER A 703 -15.92 -9.31 5.84
C SER A 703 -16.76 -8.07 6.17
N PRO A 704 -17.96 -8.24 6.75
CA PRO A 704 -18.79 -7.13 7.18
C PRO A 704 -18.09 -6.10 8.08
N MET A 705 -17.10 -6.51 8.87
CA MET A 705 -16.37 -5.61 9.80
C MET A 705 -15.49 -4.57 9.10
N ALA A 706 -15.29 -4.71 7.78
CA ALA A 706 -14.64 -3.67 6.99
C ALA A 706 -15.47 -2.38 6.93
N PHE A 707 -16.77 -2.48 7.19
CA PHE A 707 -17.70 -1.36 7.33
C PHE A 707 -18.06 -1.16 8.79
N VAL A 708 -17.96 0.07 9.29
CA VAL A 708 -18.50 0.44 10.60
C VAL A 708 -19.25 1.76 10.49
N ALA A 709 -20.50 1.80 10.95
CA ALA A 709 -21.29 3.02 11.02
C ALA A 709 -20.99 3.78 12.32
N CYS A 710 -20.66 5.06 12.18
CA CYS A 710 -20.31 5.97 13.26
C CYS A 710 -21.06 7.31 13.12
N ARG A 711 -21.23 8.00 14.24
CA ARG A 711 -21.66 9.40 14.32
C ARG A 711 -20.46 10.30 13.99
N PRO A 712 -20.54 11.12 12.94
CA PRO A 712 -19.46 12.00 12.57
C PRO A 712 -19.32 13.17 13.56
N VAL A 713 -18.08 13.53 13.87
CA VAL A 713 -17.71 14.71 14.67
C VAL A 713 -16.74 15.53 13.85
N ARG A 714 -16.92 16.84 13.75
CA ARG A 714 -16.02 17.69 12.96
C ARG A 714 -14.66 17.83 13.66
N VAL A 715 -13.58 17.68 12.90
CA VAL A 715 -12.20 17.85 13.38
C VAL A 715 -11.42 18.81 12.50
N ALA A 716 -10.45 19.52 13.07
CA ALA A 716 -9.67 20.56 12.39
C ALA A 716 -8.52 20.00 11.52
N ASP A 717 -8.27 18.68 11.58
CA ASP A 717 -7.20 18.03 10.84
C ASP A 717 -7.64 17.61 9.43
N ASP A 718 -6.69 17.31 8.54
CA ASP A 718 -6.95 16.73 7.21
C ASP A 718 -7.16 15.21 7.24
N ALA A 719 -6.92 14.57 8.39
CA ALA A 719 -7.03 13.13 8.60
C ALA A 719 -8.34 12.73 9.29
N VAL A 720 -8.84 11.54 8.98
CA VAL A 720 -10.00 10.95 9.67
C VAL A 720 -9.54 10.42 11.02
N ARG A 721 -10.14 10.91 12.11
CA ARG A 721 -9.87 10.45 13.47
C ARG A 721 -10.75 9.23 13.78
N VAL A 722 -10.15 8.10 14.10
CA VAL A 722 -10.87 6.85 14.38
C VAL A 722 -10.75 6.48 15.84
N SER A 723 -11.88 6.13 16.48
CA SER A 723 -11.85 5.63 17.85
C SER A 723 -11.01 4.36 17.95
N VAL A 724 -10.09 4.34 18.94
CA VAL A 724 -9.25 3.17 19.24
C VAL A 724 -10.06 1.91 19.54
N ALA A 725 -11.32 2.07 19.97
CA ALA A 725 -12.21 0.96 20.30
C ALA A 725 -12.63 0.10 19.10
N ILE A 726 -12.62 0.66 17.88
CA ILE A 726 -13.05 -0.05 16.65
C ILE A 726 -11.88 -0.39 15.71
N CYS A 727 -10.66 0.06 16.03
CA CYS A 727 -9.48 -0.13 15.17
C CYS A 727 -9.21 -1.61 14.90
N LYS A 728 -9.33 -2.48 15.92
CA LYS A 728 -9.11 -3.91 15.76
C LYS A 728 -10.19 -4.60 14.92
N MET A 729 -11.44 -4.15 15.04
CA MET A 729 -12.56 -4.64 14.24
C MET A 729 -12.29 -4.40 12.75
N MET A 730 -11.78 -3.20 12.43
CA MET A 730 -11.47 -2.79 11.05
C MET A 730 -10.04 -3.14 10.60
N ASN A 731 -9.26 -3.83 11.44
CA ASN A 731 -7.85 -4.17 11.18
C ASN A 731 -6.98 -2.97 10.77
N MET A 732 -7.10 -1.87 11.51
CA MET A 732 -6.27 -0.67 11.34
C MET A 732 -4.98 -0.79 12.15
N ASP A 733 -3.85 -0.46 11.50
CA ASP A 733 -2.52 -0.46 12.11
C ASP A 733 -1.85 0.92 12.10
N PHE A 734 -2.43 1.90 11.40
CA PHE A 734 -1.93 3.27 11.32
C PHE A 734 -0.55 3.40 10.67
N ASP A 735 -0.22 2.51 9.73
CA ASP A 735 1.00 2.60 8.92
C ASP A 735 0.85 3.55 7.70
N GLY A 736 -0.28 4.22 7.57
CA GLY A 736 -0.69 4.98 6.37
C GLY A 736 -2.04 4.56 5.78
N ASP A 737 -2.78 3.70 6.51
CA ASP A 737 -4.17 3.32 6.27
C ASP A 737 -5.03 4.49 5.77
N GLN A 738 -5.91 4.19 4.81
CA GLN A 738 -6.94 5.12 4.36
C GLN A 738 -8.31 4.50 4.58
N VAL A 739 -9.28 5.34 4.93
CA VAL A 739 -10.68 4.95 4.99
C VAL A 739 -11.49 5.77 4.02
N ALA A 740 -12.46 5.12 3.39
CA ALA A 740 -13.54 5.80 2.72
C ALA A 740 -14.66 6.10 3.73
N ILE A 741 -15.28 7.26 3.58
CA ILE A 741 -16.43 7.73 4.33
C ILE A 741 -17.59 7.83 3.35
N PHE A 742 -18.74 7.27 3.71
CA PHE A 742 -19.98 7.40 2.95
C PHE A 742 -21.08 7.92 3.85
N VAL A 743 -21.87 8.87 3.35
CA VAL A 743 -23.04 9.40 4.05
C VAL A 743 -24.29 8.91 3.31
N PRO A 744 -24.96 7.85 3.79
CA PRO A 744 -26.26 7.45 3.25
C PRO A 744 -27.23 8.65 3.27
N VAL A 745 -27.87 8.97 2.15
CA VAL A 745 -28.75 10.14 2.03
C VAL A 745 -30.23 9.79 2.17
N THR A 746 -30.56 8.51 2.11
CA THR A 746 -31.93 8.01 2.27
C THR A 746 -32.24 7.65 3.73
N GLU A 747 -33.51 7.74 4.14
CA GLU A 747 -33.93 7.34 5.49
C GLU A 747 -33.69 5.84 5.75
N GLU A 748 -33.89 5.00 4.73
CA GLU A 748 -33.66 3.56 4.82
C GLU A 748 -32.15 3.23 4.86
N GLY A 749 -31.32 3.95 4.10
CA GLY A 749 -29.87 3.84 4.19
C GLY A 749 -29.33 4.23 5.57
N GLN A 750 -29.86 5.29 6.17
CA GLN A 750 -29.53 5.73 7.53
C GLN A 750 -29.93 4.69 8.59
N ARG A 751 -31.16 4.16 8.52
CA ARG A 751 -31.61 3.09 9.43
C ARG A 751 -30.77 1.82 9.27
N SER A 752 -30.53 1.40 8.02
CA SER A 752 -29.77 0.20 7.71
C SER A 752 -28.31 0.31 8.19
N ALA A 753 -27.69 1.49 8.10
CA ALA A 753 -26.36 1.74 8.66
C ALA A 753 -26.33 1.54 10.18
N GLU A 754 -27.31 2.07 10.92
CA GLU A 754 -27.42 1.90 12.37
C GLU A 754 -27.61 0.43 12.77
N GLU A 755 -28.60 -0.22 12.17
CA GLU A 755 -29.10 -1.54 12.57
C GLU A 755 -28.16 -2.67 12.17
N HIS A 756 -27.33 -2.48 11.13
CA HIS A 756 -26.48 -3.55 10.58
C HIS A 756 -24.98 -3.29 10.65
N LEU A 757 -24.54 -2.02 10.70
CA LEU A 757 -23.12 -1.66 10.57
C LEU A 757 -22.56 -0.92 11.79
N SER A 758 -23.36 -0.51 12.78
CA SER A 758 -22.82 0.07 14.01
C SER A 758 -21.97 -0.96 14.77
N ALA A 759 -21.02 -0.51 15.60
CA ALA A 759 -20.24 -1.43 16.46
C ALA A 759 -21.15 -2.29 17.36
N VAL A 760 -22.29 -1.73 17.80
CA VAL A 760 -23.33 -2.44 18.55
C VAL A 760 -24.01 -3.50 17.68
N ALA A 761 -24.36 -3.17 16.42
CA ALA A 761 -24.97 -4.12 15.48
C ALA A 761 -24.04 -5.30 15.17
N HIS A 762 -22.75 -5.04 14.93
CA HIS A 762 -21.76 -6.11 14.72
C HIS A 762 -21.67 -7.05 15.91
N LEU A 763 -21.61 -6.49 17.13
CA LEU A 763 -21.50 -7.28 18.35
C LEU A 763 -22.80 -8.03 18.69
N ASN A 764 -23.97 -7.46 18.39
CA ASN A 764 -25.25 -8.15 18.52
C ASN A 764 -25.39 -9.32 17.56
N ARG A 765 -24.98 -9.12 16.29
CA ARG A 765 -24.99 -10.16 15.27
C ARG A 765 -24.04 -11.30 15.62
N ASP A 766 -22.88 -10.95 16.20
CA ASP A 766 -21.85 -11.92 16.54
C ASP A 766 -21.15 -11.58 17.87
N PRO A 767 -21.71 -12.02 19.01
CA PRO A 767 -21.07 -11.83 20.32
C PRO A 767 -19.70 -12.52 20.44
N GLY A 768 -19.44 -13.52 19.58
CA GLY A 768 -18.15 -14.23 19.49
C GLY A 768 -17.00 -13.36 18.99
N LEU A 769 -17.27 -12.11 18.58
CA LEU A 769 -16.24 -11.11 18.28
C LEU A 769 -15.38 -10.76 19.51
N ILE A 770 -15.94 -10.80 20.72
CA ILE A 770 -15.15 -10.63 21.96
C ILE A 770 -14.17 -11.80 22.07
N ALA A 771 -14.68 -13.03 22.03
CA ALA A 771 -13.87 -14.26 22.16
C ALA A 771 -12.81 -14.42 21.06
N ARG A 772 -13.02 -13.85 19.87
CA ARG A 772 -12.06 -13.85 18.75
C ARG A 772 -11.14 -12.62 18.73
N GLU A 773 -11.05 -11.88 19.84
CA GLU A 773 -10.12 -10.77 20.02
C GLU A 773 -10.33 -9.63 19.00
N LYS A 774 -11.61 -9.37 18.65
CA LYS A 774 -11.99 -8.29 17.72
C LYS A 774 -12.45 -7.03 18.44
N VAL A 775 -12.93 -7.16 19.68
CA VAL A 775 -13.43 -6.06 20.50
C VAL A 775 -12.99 -6.26 21.96
N HIS A 776 -11.92 -5.59 22.37
CA HIS A 776 -11.46 -5.48 23.77
C HIS A 776 -10.33 -4.44 23.91
N PRO A 777 -10.05 -3.94 25.13
CA PRO A 777 -8.81 -3.23 25.45
C PRO A 777 -7.56 -3.94 24.92
N MET A 778 -6.78 -3.24 24.09
CA MET A 778 -5.62 -3.79 23.36
C MET A 778 -4.34 -2.98 23.62
N HIS A 779 -3.19 -3.60 23.35
CA HIS A 779 -1.86 -2.95 23.35
C HIS A 779 -1.59 -2.14 24.62
N ASP A 780 -1.29 -0.84 24.46
CA ASP A 780 -0.95 0.09 25.54
C ASP A 780 -2.01 0.10 26.64
N ALA A 781 -3.31 0.03 26.30
CA ALA A 781 -4.37 0.02 27.31
C ALA A 781 -4.30 -1.25 28.17
N LEU A 782 -4.16 -2.41 27.54
CA LEU A 782 -4.07 -3.69 28.25
C LEU A 782 -2.76 -3.80 29.05
N PHE A 783 -1.65 -3.30 28.50
CA PHE A 783 -0.39 -3.16 29.22
C PHE A 783 -0.55 -2.31 30.48
N GLY A 784 -1.21 -1.15 30.38
CA GLY A 784 -1.46 -0.28 31.52
C GLY A 784 -2.37 -0.90 32.58
N LEU A 785 -3.44 -1.58 32.17
CA LEU A 785 -4.31 -2.33 33.08
C LEU A 785 -3.54 -3.44 33.82
N ALA A 786 -2.73 -4.21 33.09
CA ALA A 786 -1.89 -5.25 33.69
C ALA A 786 -0.91 -4.65 34.69
N TYR A 787 -0.17 -3.60 34.31
CA TYR A 787 0.80 -2.93 35.16
C TYR A 787 0.18 -2.37 36.45
N MET A 788 -0.94 -1.64 36.34
CA MET A 788 -1.60 -1.08 37.53
C MET A 788 -2.20 -2.17 38.43
N SER A 789 -2.71 -3.26 37.83
CA SER A 789 -3.34 -4.33 38.59
C SER A 789 -2.37 -5.12 39.45
N MET A 790 -1.05 -4.96 39.29
CA MET A 790 -0.04 -5.58 40.16
C MET A 790 -0.10 -5.09 41.61
N THR A 791 -0.70 -3.92 41.86
CA THR A 791 -0.96 -3.41 43.21
C THR A 791 -2.42 -3.59 43.60
N ASP A 792 -2.68 -3.74 44.91
CA ASP A 792 -4.04 -3.96 45.41
C ASP A 792 -4.91 -2.72 45.20
N GLU A 793 -4.32 -1.53 45.26
CA GLU A 793 -4.99 -0.27 44.94
C GLU A 793 -5.43 -0.22 43.47
N GLY A 794 -4.55 -0.59 42.53
CA GLY A 794 -4.90 -0.61 41.11
C GLY A 794 -5.93 -1.67 40.77
N LEU A 795 -5.91 -2.82 41.45
CA LEU A 795 -6.94 -3.85 41.31
C LEU A 795 -8.32 -3.37 41.79
N GLN A 796 -8.38 -2.66 42.92
CA GLN A 796 -9.62 -2.07 43.44
C GLN A 796 -10.19 -1.00 42.49
N GLU A 797 -9.31 -0.23 41.85
CA GLU A 797 -9.72 0.75 40.84
C GLU A 797 -10.35 0.07 39.62
N ILE A 798 -9.75 -1.02 39.12
CA ILE A 798 -10.32 -1.83 38.04
C ILE A 798 -11.67 -2.44 38.45
N ALA A 799 -11.79 -2.97 39.67
CA ALA A 799 -13.05 -3.49 40.20
C ALA A 799 -14.17 -2.42 40.18
N GLY A 800 -13.84 -1.18 40.53
CA GLY A 800 -14.77 -0.05 40.44
C GLY A 800 -15.24 0.26 39.02
N ILE A 801 -14.39 0.04 38.01
CA ILE A 801 -14.76 0.20 36.59
C ILE A 801 -15.64 -0.96 36.12
N VAL A 802 -15.25 -2.19 36.44
CA VAL A 802 -16.01 -3.40 36.10
C VAL A 802 -17.39 -3.38 36.76
N GLY A 803 -17.49 -2.82 37.97
CA GLY A 803 -18.71 -2.77 38.76
C GLY A 803 -19.00 -4.08 39.51
N ASP A 804 -17.98 -4.93 39.68
CA ASP A 804 -18.05 -6.22 40.35
C ASP A 804 -16.73 -6.51 41.10
N GLU A 805 -16.71 -7.55 41.94
CA GLU A 805 -15.48 -8.02 42.58
C GLU A 805 -14.52 -8.57 41.51
N VAL A 806 -13.27 -8.11 41.56
CA VAL A 806 -12.21 -8.51 40.63
C VAL A 806 -11.07 -9.16 41.40
N GLU A 807 -10.77 -10.41 41.04
CA GLU A 807 -9.59 -11.13 41.51
C GLU A 807 -8.57 -11.32 40.37
N ARG A 808 -7.27 -11.40 40.71
CA ARG A 808 -6.21 -11.71 39.75
C ARG A 808 -6.15 -13.22 39.52
N LYS A 809 -6.16 -13.68 38.27
CA LYS A 809 -5.82 -15.06 37.89
C LYS A 809 -4.29 -15.19 37.70
N GLY A 810 -3.51 -14.68 38.67
CA GLY A 810 -2.05 -14.60 38.57
C GLY A 810 -1.50 -13.38 39.30
N LEU A 811 -0.51 -12.71 38.69
CA LEU A 811 0.14 -11.51 39.25
C LEU A 811 -0.50 -10.19 38.78
N PHE A 812 -1.31 -10.24 37.73
CA PHE A 812 -2.01 -9.10 37.14
C PHE A 812 -3.27 -9.57 36.42
N VAL A 813 -4.06 -8.61 35.94
CA VAL A 813 -5.20 -8.81 35.04
C VAL A 813 -4.68 -8.99 33.62
N ASP A 814 -5.11 -10.06 32.95
CA ASP A 814 -4.78 -10.37 31.56
C ASP A 814 -5.94 -10.07 30.60
N LYS A 815 -5.70 -10.25 29.30
CA LYS A 815 -6.73 -10.05 28.26
C LYS A 815 -7.95 -10.93 28.46
N TYR A 816 -7.78 -12.16 28.95
CA TYR A 816 -8.87 -13.12 29.07
C TYR A 816 -9.84 -12.70 30.17
N GLN A 817 -9.34 -12.18 31.28
CA GLN A 817 -10.17 -11.57 32.32
C GLN A 817 -10.95 -10.37 31.79
N VAL A 818 -10.30 -9.49 31.03
CA VAL A 818 -10.98 -8.32 30.42
C VAL A 818 -12.09 -8.76 29.46
N MET A 819 -11.82 -9.77 28.63
CA MET A 819 -12.79 -10.36 27.71
C MET A 819 -13.94 -11.06 28.45
N ASP A 820 -13.66 -11.77 29.55
CA ASP A 820 -14.67 -12.39 30.41
C ASP A 820 -15.62 -11.32 30.95
N TRP A 821 -15.11 -10.20 31.49
CA TRP A 821 -15.96 -9.11 31.99
C TRP A 821 -16.81 -8.47 30.91
N MET A 822 -16.25 -8.31 29.71
CA MET A 822 -16.99 -7.80 28.56
C MET A 822 -18.07 -8.80 28.10
N ALA A 823 -17.76 -10.09 28.08
CA ALA A 823 -18.73 -11.13 27.75
C ALA A 823 -19.86 -11.22 28.79
N ASP A 824 -19.54 -11.04 30.07
CA ASP A 824 -20.53 -10.97 31.15
C ASP A 824 -21.43 -9.73 31.02
N ALA A 825 -20.84 -8.57 30.74
CA ALA A 825 -21.60 -7.35 30.45
C ALA A 825 -22.48 -7.51 29.20
N MET A 826 -21.97 -8.16 28.15
CA MET A 826 -22.72 -8.48 26.94
C MET A 826 -23.90 -9.40 27.23
N ALA A 827 -23.69 -10.45 28.02
CA ALA A 827 -24.73 -11.42 28.37
C ALA A 827 -25.81 -10.84 29.30
N ARG A 828 -25.42 -9.94 30.22
CA ARG A 828 -26.31 -9.35 31.22
C ARG A 828 -27.08 -8.14 30.70
N ASP A 829 -26.37 -7.22 30.03
CA ASP A 829 -26.85 -5.86 29.74
C ASP A 829 -26.79 -5.52 28.23
N GLY A 830 -26.27 -6.41 27.38
CA GLY A 830 -26.22 -6.27 25.93
C GLY A 830 -24.97 -5.55 25.39
N ALA A 831 -24.87 -5.48 24.06
CA ALA A 831 -23.67 -5.02 23.35
C ALA A 831 -23.21 -3.62 23.73
N LYS A 832 -24.16 -2.71 23.96
CA LYS A 832 -23.86 -1.34 24.37
C LYS A 832 -23.13 -1.30 25.71
N ALA A 833 -23.60 -2.06 26.70
CA ALA A 833 -22.98 -2.09 28.03
C ALA A 833 -21.57 -2.71 27.98
N ALA A 834 -21.35 -3.73 27.15
CA ALA A 834 -20.04 -4.32 26.93
C ALA A 834 -19.05 -3.31 26.31
N LEU A 835 -19.49 -2.54 25.30
CA LEU A 835 -18.69 -1.49 24.68
C LEU A 835 -18.42 -0.31 25.62
N ASP A 836 -19.41 0.11 26.42
CA ASP A 836 -19.26 1.16 27.43
C ASP A 836 -18.31 0.73 28.58
N LEU A 837 -18.31 -0.55 28.96
CA LEU A 837 -17.31 -1.10 29.89
C LEU A 837 -15.91 -1.07 29.26
N ALA A 838 -15.78 -1.54 28.03
CA ALA A 838 -14.52 -1.54 27.32
C ALA A 838 -13.96 -0.12 27.17
N ALA A 839 -14.78 0.87 26.83
CA ALA A 839 -14.42 2.30 26.76
C ALA A 839 -13.72 2.79 28.02
N ARG A 840 -14.33 2.52 29.19
CA ARG A 840 -13.76 2.94 30.48
C ARG A 840 -12.45 2.22 30.81
N LEU A 841 -12.33 0.95 30.43
CA LEU A 841 -11.10 0.17 30.60
C LEU A 841 -9.98 0.65 29.66
N TRP A 842 -10.30 1.00 28.41
CA TRP A 842 -9.35 1.63 27.48
C TRP A 842 -8.79 2.92 28.06
N ASP A 843 -9.66 3.87 28.42
CA ASP A 843 -9.25 5.17 28.95
C ASP A 843 -8.32 5.04 30.15
N ARG A 844 -8.72 4.17 31.10
CA ARG A 844 -7.92 3.94 32.30
C ARG A 844 -6.58 3.28 32.00
N GLY A 845 -6.59 2.27 31.14
CA GLY A 845 -5.41 1.55 30.71
C GLY A 845 -4.40 2.46 30.01
N PHE A 846 -4.84 3.29 29.07
CA PHE A 846 -3.96 4.23 28.37
C PHE A 846 -3.32 5.25 29.31
N ASP A 847 -4.08 5.81 30.26
CA ASP A 847 -3.54 6.71 31.28
C ASP A 847 -2.51 6.00 32.18
N ALA A 848 -2.80 4.77 32.61
CA ALA A 848 -1.88 3.97 33.41
C ALA A 848 -0.57 3.69 32.64
N ALA A 849 -0.66 3.26 31.38
CA ALA A 849 0.49 2.97 30.54
C ALA A 849 1.39 4.20 30.33
N ARG A 850 0.78 5.36 30.04
CA ARG A 850 1.50 6.64 29.86
C ARG A 850 2.32 7.02 31.09
N LYS A 851 1.80 6.74 32.30
CA LYS A 851 2.44 7.09 33.58
C LYS A 851 3.57 6.14 33.99
N THR A 852 3.83 5.05 33.26
CA THR A 852 4.86 4.08 33.65
C THR A 852 6.28 4.52 33.31
N GLY A 853 6.50 5.08 32.11
CA GLY A 853 7.85 5.23 31.55
C GLY A 853 8.49 3.92 31.09
N ALA A 854 7.75 2.81 31.13
CA ALA A 854 8.26 1.47 30.81
C ALA A 854 8.67 1.38 29.35
N SER A 855 9.77 0.67 29.10
CA SER A 855 10.40 0.56 27.79
C SER A 855 11.12 -0.78 27.66
N MET A 856 11.87 -0.96 26.57
CA MET A 856 12.67 -2.13 26.28
C MET A 856 14.14 -1.71 26.10
N SER A 857 15.07 -2.40 26.77
CA SER A 857 16.51 -2.12 26.65
C SER A 857 17.05 -2.44 25.25
N ALA A 858 18.03 -1.65 24.78
CA ALA A 858 18.80 -1.97 23.57
C ALA A 858 19.70 -3.21 23.74
N PHE A 859 19.93 -3.63 24.99
CA PHE A 859 20.74 -4.77 25.41
C PHE A 859 19.88 -5.85 26.08
N ILE A 860 18.61 -5.97 25.68
CA ILE A 860 17.64 -6.93 26.20
C ILE A 860 18.23 -8.34 26.31
N GLY A 861 17.98 -9.04 27.41
CA GLY A 861 18.46 -10.39 27.70
C GLY A 861 19.94 -10.48 28.08
N SER A 862 20.62 -9.35 28.31
CA SER A 862 22.04 -9.36 28.70
C SER A 862 22.29 -9.88 30.11
N SER A 863 21.25 -9.99 30.95
CA SER A 863 21.34 -10.56 32.30
C SER A 863 21.16 -12.09 32.37
N LEU A 864 20.95 -12.75 31.22
CA LEU A 864 20.51 -14.15 31.17
C LEU A 864 21.65 -15.12 30.85
N ASP A 865 21.63 -16.25 31.52
CA ASP A 865 22.48 -17.41 31.22
C ASP A 865 21.68 -18.43 30.41
N TRP A 866 22.19 -18.81 29.24
CA TRP A 866 21.57 -19.80 28.36
C TRP A 866 22.15 -21.20 28.58
N PRO A 867 21.39 -22.28 28.27
CA PRO A 867 21.96 -23.62 28.17
C PRO A 867 23.10 -23.63 27.15
N ASP A 868 24.10 -24.51 27.32
CA ASP A 868 25.22 -24.61 26.39
C ASP A 868 24.71 -24.87 24.95
N PRO A 869 25.11 -24.07 23.95
CA PRO A 869 24.64 -24.26 22.58
C PRO A 869 25.17 -25.57 21.98
N PRO A 870 24.45 -26.18 21.02
CA PRO A 870 24.89 -27.40 20.36
C PRO A 870 26.26 -27.26 19.68
N GLU A 871 27.07 -28.32 19.72
CA GLU A 871 28.30 -28.40 18.93
C GLU A 871 27.99 -28.73 17.45
N GLY A 872 28.66 -28.05 16.52
CA GLY A 872 28.55 -28.30 15.08
C GLY A 872 27.38 -27.61 14.39
N ASP A 873 27.06 -28.09 13.18
CA ASP A 873 26.07 -27.50 12.24
C ASP A 873 24.90 -28.44 11.94
N ASP A 874 24.67 -29.48 12.76
CA ASP A 874 23.57 -30.43 12.54
C ASP A 874 22.20 -29.73 12.67
N PRO A 875 21.43 -29.59 11.58
CA PRO A 875 20.16 -28.87 11.62
C PRO A 875 19.11 -29.52 12.51
N ASP A 876 19.19 -30.84 12.75
CA ASP A 876 18.21 -31.51 13.61
C ASP A 876 18.43 -31.14 15.08
N VAL A 877 19.68 -31.08 15.54
CA VAL A 877 20.03 -30.66 16.91
C VAL A 877 19.71 -29.19 17.14
N TRP A 878 20.03 -28.34 16.16
CA TRP A 878 19.68 -26.91 16.22
C TRP A 878 18.17 -26.66 16.12
N ARG A 879 17.38 -27.61 15.62
CA ARG A 879 15.91 -27.51 15.62
C ARG A 879 15.33 -27.71 17.01
N ASP A 880 15.96 -28.53 17.84
CA ASP A 880 15.50 -28.87 19.19
C ASP A 880 15.97 -27.86 20.26
N TYR A 881 17.17 -27.28 20.10
CA TYR A 881 17.75 -26.33 21.07
C TYR A 881 16.85 -25.13 21.45
N PRO A 882 16.08 -24.51 20.53
CA PRO A 882 15.14 -23.45 20.90
C PRO A 882 14.13 -23.83 21.97
N ASP A 883 13.80 -25.11 22.14
CA ASP A 883 12.91 -25.57 23.22
C ASP A 883 13.59 -25.56 24.59
N GLU A 884 14.90 -25.85 24.66
CA GLU A 884 15.70 -25.75 25.90
C GLU A 884 15.79 -24.29 26.38
N VAL A 885 16.06 -23.37 25.45
CA VAL A 885 16.03 -21.92 25.72
C VAL A 885 14.66 -21.47 26.18
N SER A 886 13.59 -21.96 25.51
CA SER A 886 12.21 -21.61 25.87
C SER A 886 11.85 -22.08 27.28
N ALA A 887 12.41 -23.21 27.74
CA ALA A 887 12.24 -23.70 29.11
C ALA A 887 12.90 -22.78 30.15
N VAL A 888 14.01 -22.12 29.82
CA VAL A 888 14.63 -21.08 30.67
C VAL A 888 13.76 -19.83 30.70
N LEU A 889 13.31 -19.33 29.54
CA LEU A 889 12.42 -18.17 29.46
C LEU A 889 11.13 -18.36 30.29
N ALA A 890 10.54 -19.56 30.25
CA ALA A 890 9.32 -19.88 31.01
C ALA A 890 9.49 -19.80 32.54
N GLN A 891 10.73 -19.86 33.05
CA GLN A 891 11.05 -19.76 34.48
C GLN A 891 11.30 -18.32 34.94
N LEU A 892 11.54 -17.39 34.01
CA LEU A 892 11.77 -15.98 34.30
C LEU A 892 10.44 -15.27 34.53
N ARG A 893 9.98 -15.22 35.79
CA ARG A 893 8.71 -14.58 36.20
C ARG A 893 8.89 -13.28 36.98
N GLY A 894 9.88 -12.48 36.61
CA GLY A 894 10.03 -11.10 37.08
C GLY A 894 9.43 -10.13 36.05
N TYR A 895 8.52 -9.27 36.47
CA TYR A 895 7.94 -8.21 35.62
C TYR A 895 8.40 -6.81 36.02
N ASP A 896 9.22 -6.74 37.07
CA ASP A 896 9.72 -5.53 37.70
C ASP A 896 11.16 -5.21 37.33
N ASP A 897 11.73 -5.94 36.38
CA ASP A 897 13.07 -5.74 35.83
C ASP A 897 13.02 -4.93 34.52
N ASP A 898 14.09 -4.16 34.26
CA ASP A 898 14.23 -3.31 33.06
C ASP A 898 14.77 -4.08 31.83
N ASP A 899 15.17 -5.34 31.99
CA ASP A 899 15.68 -6.23 30.94
C ASP A 899 14.54 -6.94 30.20
N LEU A 900 14.06 -8.08 30.71
CA LEU A 900 12.95 -8.86 30.13
C LEU A 900 11.59 -8.57 30.75
N GLY A 901 11.52 -7.90 31.90
CA GLY A 901 10.27 -7.74 32.64
C GLY A 901 9.13 -7.11 31.83
N ILE A 902 9.41 -6.03 31.08
CA ILE A 902 8.40 -5.35 30.25
C ILE A 902 7.99 -6.19 29.04
N PRO A 903 8.91 -6.72 28.19
CA PRO A 903 8.54 -7.67 27.14
C PRO A 903 7.75 -8.88 27.64
N ALA A 904 8.13 -9.45 28.80
CA ALA A 904 7.43 -10.57 29.43
C ALA A 904 6.00 -10.18 29.84
N LEU A 905 5.83 -9.00 30.45
CA LEU A 905 4.50 -8.50 30.82
C LEU A 905 3.60 -8.32 29.59
N LEU A 906 4.13 -7.74 28.50
CA LEU A 906 3.40 -7.54 27.25
C LEU A 906 2.87 -8.85 26.65
N VAL A 907 3.71 -9.90 26.69
CA VAL A 907 3.35 -11.24 26.20
C VAL A 907 2.32 -11.90 27.11
N GLU A 908 2.60 -11.95 28.41
CA GLU A 908 1.79 -12.70 29.38
C GLU A 908 0.42 -12.06 29.64
N CYS A 909 0.32 -10.72 29.63
CA CYS A 909 -1.00 -10.06 29.73
C CYS A 909 -1.79 -10.13 28.41
N GLY A 910 -1.14 -10.52 27.31
CA GLY A 910 -1.74 -10.59 25.98
C GLY A 910 -1.85 -9.24 25.28
N ALA A 911 -1.10 -8.22 25.72
CA ALA A 911 -1.07 -6.91 25.07
C ALA A 911 -0.47 -7.00 23.68
N ARG A 912 0.72 -7.60 23.53
CA ARG A 912 1.35 -7.81 22.22
C ARG A 912 2.47 -8.85 22.30
N ALA A 913 2.81 -9.39 21.14
CA ALA A 913 3.88 -10.35 20.89
C ALA A 913 3.66 -11.72 21.53
N ASN A 914 4.61 -12.62 21.35
CA ASN A 914 4.63 -13.94 21.97
C ASN A 914 6.07 -14.33 22.41
N TRP A 915 6.19 -15.39 23.20
CA TRP A 915 7.49 -15.86 23.69
C TRP A 915 8.44 -16.31 22.59
N GLN A 916 7.93 -16.80 21.45
CA GLN A 916 8.78 -17.10 20.29
C GLN A 916 9.44 -15.83 19.76
N GLN A 917 8.71 -14.72 19.65
CA GLN A 917 9.27 -13.43 19.20
C GLN A 917 10.27 -12.86 20.21
N VAL A 918 10.00 -12.93 21.51
CA VAL A 918 10.95 -12.52 22.55
C VAL A 918 12.23 -13.38 22.48
N ARG A 919 12.10 -14.70 22.29
CA ARG A 919 13.25 -15.60 22.11
C ARG A 919 14.12 -15.22 20.92
N LEU A 920 13.53 -14.82 19.78
CA LEU A 920 14.29 -14.41 18.59
C LEU A 920 15.19 -13.20 18.86
N TYR A 921 14.88 -12.35 19.85
CA TYR A 921 15.79 -11.30 20.28
C TYR A 921 17.00 -11.83 21.01
N VAL A 922 16.79 -12.69 22.00
CA VAL A 922 17.78 -12.93 23.05
C VAL A 922 18.52 -14.26 22.93
N ALA A 923 18.12 -15.12 21.97
CA ALA A 923 18.65 -16.46 21.85
C ALA A 923 18.69 -16.97 20.39
N PRO A 924 19.41 -18.07 20.13
CA PRO A 924 19.47 -18.68 18.80
C PRO A 924 18.10 -19.03 18.23
N GLN A 925 17.94 -18.88 16.91
CA GLN A 925 16.64 -18.91 16.25
C GLN A 925 16.26 -20.28 15.69
N GLY A 926 17.18 -21.26 15.77
CA GLY A 926 16.94 -22.63 15.33
C GLY A 926 17.48 -22.86 13.93
N VAL A 927 16.61 -23.15 12.95
CA VAL A 927 17.01 -23.40 11.56
C VAL A 927 16.14 -22.63 10.56
N THR A 928 16.73 -22.20 9.44
CA THR A 928 16.00 -21.67 8.27
C THR A 928 16.30 -22.50 7.03
N ARG A 929 15.42 -22.46 6.04
CA ARG A 929 15.65 -23.14 4.76
C ARG A 929 16.68 -22.36 3.94
N ASN A 930 17.59 -23.08 3.29
CA ASN A 930 18.64 -22.50 2.45
C ASN A 930 18.29 -22.56 0.95
N ASP A 931 19.15 -21.97 0.13
CA ASP A 931 19.08 -21.89 -1.33
C ASP A 931 19.09 -23.27 -2.02
N GLN A 932 19.67 -24.28 -1.38
CA GLN A 932 19.71 -25.67 -1.87
C GLN A 932 18.52 -26.53 -1.38
N GLY A 933 17.56 -25.92 -0.67
CA GLY A 933 16.40 -26.61 -0.12
C GLY A 933 16.66 -27.42 1.15
N GLY A 934 17.88 -27.40 1.67
CA GLY A 934 18.26 -27.91 2.99
C GLY A 934 17.99 -26.88 4.10
N PHE A 935 18.57 -27.10 5.29
CA PHE A 935 18.42 -26.23 6.45
C PHE A 935 19.76 -25.71 6.94
N THR A 936 19.81 -24.43 7.29
CA THR A 936 20.97 -23.75 7.88
C THR A 936 20.63 -23.36 9.32
N PRO A 937 21.46 -23.76 10.31
CA PRO A 937 21.34 -23.27 11.68
C PRO A 937 21.46 -21.75 11.79
N LEU A 938 20.59 -21.15 12.59
CA LEU A 938 20.61 -19.76 13.02
C LEU A 938 21.03 -19.74 14.50
N LYS A 939 22.32 -19.57 14.74
CA LYS A 939 23.01 -19.66 16.02
C LYS A 939 23.00 -18.38 16.84
N HIS A 940 22.45 -17.29 16.29
CA HIS A 940 22.41 -15.98 16.95
C HIS A 940 20.98 -15.42 17.01
N GLY A 941 20.66 -14.70 18.08
CA GLY A 941 19.47 -13.86 18.18
C GLY A 941 19.72 -12.47 17.59
N PHE A 942 18.67 -11.64 17.53
CA PHE A 942 18.81 -10.26 17.05
C PHE A 942 19.60 -9.36 18.00
N ARG A 943 19.77 -9.73 19.27
CA ARG A 943 20.64 -9.03 20.22
C ARG A 943 22.11 -9.23 19.86
N GLU A 944 22.54 -10.46 19.62
CA GLU A 944 23.92 -10.77 19.25
C GLU A 944 24.27 -10.24 17.84
N GLY A 945 23.25 -10.13 16.99
CA GLY A 945 23.39 -9.80 15.57
C GLY A 945 23.65 -11.05 14.75
N LEU A 946 22.89 -11.23 13.67
CA LEU A 946 23.08 -12.36 12.76
C LEU A 946 24.39 -12.25 11.99
N THR A 947 25.07 -13.38 11.78
CA THR A 947 26.18 -13.44 10.82
C THR A 947 25.68 -13.18 9.40
N PRO A 948 26.53 -12.74 8.47
CA PRO A 948 26.10 -12.54 7.10
C PRO A 948 25.46 -13.78 6.47
N GLU A 949 26.01 -14.96 6.71
CA GLU A 949 25.48 -16.24 6.21
C GLU A 949 24.06 -16.50 6.73
N GLU A 950 23.83 -16.32 8.03
CA GLU A 950 22.52 -16.48 8.66
C GLU A 950 21.51 -15.46 8.13
N LEU A 951 21.94 -14.22 7.99
CA LEU A 951 21.09 -13.12 7.54
C LEU A 951 20.67 -13.28 6.07
N PHE A 952 21.58 -13.73 5.20
CA PHE A 952 21.26 -14.02 3.80
C PHE A 952 20.35 -15.26 3.67
N ALA A 953 20.58 -16.31 4.45
CA ALA A 953 19.69 -17.47 4.49
C ALA A 953 18.27 -17.09 4.94
N ARG A 954 18.15 -16.17 5.92
CA ARG A 954 16.86 -15.67 6.39
C ARG A 954 16.11 -14.85 5.32
N ALA A 955 16.83 -14.10 4.49
CA ALA A 955 16.23 -13.29 3.42
C ALA A 955 15.46 -14.11 2.38
N ILE A 956 15.97 -15.31 2.07
CA ILE A 956 15.30 -16.26 1.17
C ILE A 956 13.95 -16.69 1.77
N GLY A 957 13.97 -17.14 3.04
CA GLY A 957 12.76 -17.56 3.74
C GLY A 957 11.73 -16.44 3.89
N ALA A 958 12.17 -15.21 4.15
CA ALA A 958 11.31 -14.04 4.26
C ALA A 958 10.56 -13.73 2.96
N ARG A 959 11.24 -13.77 1.81
CA ARG A 959 10.62 -13.58 0.49
C ARG A 959 9.56 -14.63 0.19
N TRP A 960 9.83 -15.90 0.53
CA TRP A 960 8.82 -16.96 0.40
C TRP A 960 7.61 -16.73 1.29
N GLY A 961 7.81 -16.27 2.53
CA GLY A 961 6.71 -15.92 3.43
C GLY A 961 5.80 -14.85 2.84
N LEU A 962 6.38 -13.77 2.30
CA LEU A 962 5.62 -12.69 1.65
C LEU A 962 4.89 -13.17 0.38
N ALA A 963 5.53 -14.02 -0.42
CA ALA A 963 4.94 -14.61 -1.62
C ALA A 963 3.70 -15.47 -1.29
N ASN A 964 3.81 -16.33 -0.27
CA ASN A 964 2.71 -17.17 0.17
C ASN A 964 1.54 -16.33 0.70
N ALA A 965 1.82 -15.28 1.48
CA ALA A 965 0.77 -14.38 1.98
C ALA A 965 0.02 -13.67 0.85
N LEU A 966 0.72 -13.26 -0.23
CA LEU A 966 0.09 -12.69 -1.42
C LEU A 966 -0.79 -13.71 -2.14
N ALA A 967 -0.31 -14.95 -2.32
CA ALA A 967 -1.07 -16.02 -2.96
C ALA A 967 -2.33 -16.39 -2.17
N GLU A 968 -2.24 -16.46 -0.84
CA GLU A 968 -3.38 -16.69 0.05
C GLU A 968 -4.42 -15.56 -0.05
N MET A 969 -3.98 -14.30 -0.11
CA MET A 969 -4.89 -13.16 -0.27
C MET A 969 -5.66 -13.22 -1.60
N LEU A 970 -4.98 -13.53 -2.70
CA LEU A 970 -5.60 -13.70 -4.02
C LEU A 970 -6.58 -14.89 -4.05
N ALA A 971 -6.25 -15.98 -3.37
CA ALA A 971 -7.13 -17.15 -3.24
C ALA A 971 -8.41 -16.80 -2.47
N ILE A 972 -8.31 -16.07 -1.34
CA ILE A 972 -9.48 -15.61 -0.57
C ILE A 972 -10.41 -14.75 -1.43
N GLN A 973 -9.85 -13.82 -2.21
CA GLN A 973 -10.64 -12.99 -3.11
C GLN A 973 -11.40 -13.84 -4.15
N SER A 974 -10.73 -14.79 -4.78
CA SER A 974 -11.34 -15.70 -5.76
C SER A 974 -12.43 -16.59 -5.14
N ASP A 975 -12.21 -17.08 -3.92
CA ASP A 975 -13.16 -17.93 -3.21
C ASP A 975 -14.42 -17.16 -2.81
N LEU A 976 -14.28 -15.92 -2.33
CA LEU A 976 -15.41 -15.04 -1.98
C LEU A 976 -16.31 -14.78 -3.19
N GLU A 977 -15.73 -14.51 -4.36
CA GLU A 977 -16.49 -14.31 -5.59
C GLU A 977 -17.26 -15.56 -6.02
N THR A 978 -16.67 -16.74 -5.81
CA THR A 978 -17.25 -18.03 -6.20
C THR A 978 -18.39 -18.46 -5.26
N GLN A 979 -18.18 -18.36 -3.93
CA GLN A 979 -19.16 -18.78 -2.93
C GLN A 979 -20.40 -17.87 -2.88
N SER A 980 -20.27 -16.63 -3.36
CA SER A 980 -21.29 -15.60 -3.21
C SER A 980 -22.28 -15.49 -4.37
N ALA A 981 -22.19 -16.39 -5.35
CA ALA A 981 -23.13 -16.47 -6.47
C ALA A 981 -24.59 -16.51 -5.99
N PRO A 982 -25.52 -15.74 -6.60
CA PRO A 982 -26.90 -15.69 -6.14
C PRO A 982 -27.55 -17.08 -6.24
N GLY A 983 -28.34 -17.49 -5.24
CA GLY A 983 -29.01 -18.81 -5.23
C GLY A 983 -30.29 -18.87 -6.07
N GLY A 984 -30.83 -17.73 -6.52
CA GLY A 984 -32.09 -17.63 -7.26
C GLY A 984 -32.08 -18.32 -8.64
N TYR A 985 -33.26 -18.66 -9.14
CA TYR A 985 -33.45 -19.27 -10.48
C TYR A 985 -33.99 -18.30 -11.54
N GLY A 986 -34.16 -17.02 -11.18
CA GLY A 986 -34.48 -15.93 -12.09
C GLY A 986 -33.43 -15.77 -13.19
N VAL A 987 -33.80 -15.08 -14.27
CA VAL A 987 -32.94 -14.84 -15.44
C VAL A 987 -31.64 -14.12 -15.04
N LEU A 988 -31.72 -13.08 -14.21
CA LEU A 988 -30.58 -12.29 -13.72
C LEU A 988 -29.63 -13.13 -12.86
N ALA A 989 -30.17 -13.86 -11.88
CA ALA A 989 -29.38 -14.75 -11.03
C ALA A 989 -28.68 -15.84 -11.86
N ARG A 990 -29.38 -16.49 -12.80
CA ARG A 990 -28.77 -17.47 -13.72
C ARG A 990 -27.71 -16.85 -14.62
N ALA A 991 -27.93 -15.63 -15.11
CA ALA A 991 -26.97 -14.93 -15.94
C ALA A 991 -25.70 -14.60 -15.15
N ARG A 992 -25.82 -14.16 -13.90
CA ARG A 992 -24.68 -13.87 -13.00
C ARG A 992 -23.77 -15.08 -12.76
N ARG A 993 -24.34 -16.29 -12.80
CA ARG A 993 -23.61 -17.57 -12.64
C ARG A 993 -23.05 -18.14 -13.94
N SER A 994 -23.35 -17.54 -15.08
CA SER A 994 -22.98 -18.06 -16.39
C SER A 994 -21.70 -17.42 -16.90
N GLU A 995 -20.78 -18.20 -17.46
CA GLU A 995 -19.64 -17.69 -18.24
C GLU A 995 -20.09 -16.99 -19.54
N LYS A 996 -21.32 -17.25 -19.99
CA LYS A 996 -21.92 -16.67 -21.20
C LYS A 996 -23.28 -16.03 -20.87
N PRO A 997 -23.31 -14.92 -20.09
CA PRO A 997 -24.55 -14.31 -19.63
C PRO A 997 -25.48 -13.89 -20.77
N GLY A 998 -24.93 -13.41 -21.90
CA GLY A 998 -25.73 -13.02 -23.07
C GLY A 998 -26.57 -14.16 -23.66
N VAL A 999 -26.08 -15.40 -23.58
CA VAL A 999 -26.83 -16.59 -24.00
C VAL A 999 -28.03 -16.85 -23.11
N VAL A 1000 -27.91 -16.58 -21.80
CA VAL A 1000 -29.01 -16.73 -20.84
C VAL A 1000 -30.12 -15.73 -21.17
N PHE A 1001 -29.77 -14.45 -21.34
CA PHE A 1001 -30.72 -13.39 -21.67
C PHE A 1001 -31.40 -13.61 -23.02
N ALA A 1002 -30.64 -13.98 -24.05
CA ALA A 1002 -31.21 -14.17 -25.38
C ALA A 1002 -32.15 -15.40 -25.44
N ARG A 1003 -31.84 -16.47 -24.69
CA ARG A 1003 -32.75 -17.63 -24.55
C ARG A 1003 -34.00 -17.29 -23.75
N ALA A 1004 -33.88 -16.48 -22.69
CA ALA A 1004 -35.03 -15.97 -21.95
C ALA A 1004 -35.92 -15.14 -22.89
N ALA A 1005 -35.31 -14.24 -23.67
CA ALA A 1005 -35.99 -13.42 -24.67
C ALA A 1005 -36.72 -14.22 -25.75
N GLN A 1006 -36.11 -15.31 -26.24
CA GLN A 1006 -36.74 -16.20 -27.22
C GLN A 1006 -37.98 -16.90 -26.66
N LYS A 1007 -37.97 -17.22 -25.36
CA LYS A 1007 -39.07 -17.92 -24.66
C LYS A 1007 -40.14 -16.97 -24.11
N GLY A 1008 -39.91 -15.65 -24.13
CA GLY A 1008 -40.73 -14.69 -23.39
C GLY A 1008 -40.68 -14.93 -21.88
N GLU A 1009 -39.52 -15.38 -21.37
CA GLU A 1009 -39.32 -15.63 -19.96
C GLU A 1009 -39.20 -14.31 -19.18
N ARG A 1010 -39.71 -14.33 -17.95
CA ARG A 1010 -39.72 -13.18 -17.04
C ARG A 1010 -38.94 -13.53 -15.79
N ASP A 1011 -38.08 -12.61 -15.36
CA ASP A 1011 -37.47 -12.67 -14.04
C ASP A 1011 -38.46 -12.15 -13.00
N PRO A 1012 -38.86 -12.96 -12.01
CA PRO A 1012 -39.82 -12.55 -11.00
C PRO A 1012 -39.20 -11.66 -9.90
N LEU A 1013 -37.88 -11.41 -9.90
CA LEU A 1013 -37.16 -10.59 -8.93
C LEU A 1013 -37.40 -11.04 -7.48
N THR A 1014 -37.34 -12.35 -7.25
CA THR A 1014 -37.63 -12.96 -5.93
C THR A 1014 -36.42 -13.04 -5.02
N ASP A 1015 -35.21 -12.94 -5.55
CA ASP A 1015 -33.97 -12.98 -4.77
C ASP A 1015 -33.39 -11.57 -4.55
N GLU A 1016 -32.69 -11.41 -3.44
CA GLU A 1016 -32.09 -10.13 -3.01
C GLU A 1016 -31.16 -9.52 -4.07
N TYR A 1017 -30.34 -10.34 -4.74
CA TYR A 1017 -29.42 -9.87 -5.77
C TYR A 1017 -30.20 -9.26 -6.94
N SER A 1018 -31.21 -9.97 -7.46
CA SER A 1018 -32.00 -9.47 -8.58
C SER A 1018 -32.76 -8.19 -8.24
N ARG A 1019 -33.27 -8.05 -7.01
CA ARG A 1019 -33.96 -6.84 -6.55
C ARG A 1019 -33.01 -5.65 -6.43
N LEU A 1020 -31.89 -5.82 -5.71
CA LEU A 1020 -30.88 -4.77 -5.55
C LEU A 1020 -30.26 -4.38 -6.89
N PHE A 1021 -30.00 -5.35 -7.77
CA PHE A 1021 -29.43 -5.09 -9.09
C PHE A 1021 -30.36 -4.22 -9.92
N VAL A 1022 -31.68 -4.44 -9.86
CA VAL A 1022 -32.68 -3.61 -10.53
C VAL A 1022 -32.89 -2.25 -9.85
N GLY A 1023 -32.51 -2.10 -8.57
CA GLY A 1023 -32.77 -0.90 -7.77
C GLY A 1023 -34.15 -0.94 -7.11
N LEU A 1024 -34.56 -2.11 -6.63
CA LEU A 1024 -35.76 -2.33 -5.83
C LEU A 1024 -35.38 -2.71 -4.39
N PRO A 1025 -36.16 -2.27 -3.39
CA PRO A 1025 -35.89 -2.61 -1.99
C PRO A 1025 -36.05 -4.10 -1.74
N VAL A 1026 -35.24 -4.68 -0.86
CA VAL A 1026 -35.40 -6.07 -0.40
C VAL A 1026 -36.50 -6.09 0.68
N GLU A 1027 -37.56 -6.87 0.46
CA GLU A 1027 -38.58 -7.11 1.49
C GLU A 1027 -38.01 -8.11 2.50
N VAL A 1028 -37.74 -7.64 3.72
CA VAL A 1028 -37.20 -8.44 4.84
C VAL A 1028 -38.32 -9.20 5.54
#